data_AF-A0A0A0I449-F1
#
_entry.id   AF-A0A0A0I449-F1
#
_cell.length_a   1.000
_cell.length_b   1.000
_cell.length_c   1.000
_cell.angle_alpha   90.00
_cell.angle_beta   90.00
_cell.angle_gamma   90.00
#
_symmetry.space_group_name_H-M   'P 1'
#
loop_
_entity.id
_entity.type
_entity.pdbx_description
1 polymer ?
#
loop_
_entity_poly.entity_id
_entity_poly.type
_entity_poly.pdbx_seq_one_letter_code
_entity_poly.pdbx_strand_id
1 'polypeptide(L)'
;MININKFIHSSLTSSKDVFNDILTPLNKRNGFINGQSPIVPIYFYRYVGFSDKNNYYERINMLNNNLKSFKCLYTSFLDEIPLENNIQITNSIQNLFNKLKIEIINEQTMTTLAKNLLSNNFLPKFNDILINSSIETALIYILNLYISLENSINLTKIKNFSIKLSLWIYKFLSNLLIDFHIPKVLNSDIINPKVLYIGNIKKHEVLFLIFLSKIGCDVLYLNPQDEGDFLAVDPNCNYSNLISEPNREPLDMTKLNINKSEKFPIINNCIKSKDNITSSLKPLDENYIKSSNKTSTNIFEDILLSLNERGSFIGGSIPNIPCYFYRYIGIQDNEDEYFNNLYRLDKHLEGFHSLYVKFLNEIPIENNIDIINKTSAMWNKLSSIEQESPKNVSINLLLEYLINFNAFPDLREKCINSSIVKSFYKILELYIINEKNINLSKIKNFTLKILMWIYRYIPNLFKGFDYLKTSNSDIYNPKILYYGNIKKHEAYFLIFLSLMGCDVLYVNSQNDSSFLEVDKNNAYSNVTVLPNLCAIREFPKEELLTRHETVAFKASNEIENVIYNEEDGLFKPWQFEDYKTSPLTLRATYDELKLLWNEEARIRSGFKIENGTVYIPNLFAKISGVNSDLNLYWNDLKTLKNAKDTLFIYKIPHKHDDYSNYDLYSLSYCFKNGVLDKENLLKHRLYKFSYLKTPLQNVIIDKINLLLKLPIFKNSVDDEFKLKILITILNIDKDILELIQKFDYPFSIPKIVMYHNNENLLSDSDIIVLTFLNIMCFDIAIFTPTGYNDIETNINESFYDIHKLENIKFNLNIPNLNSIKKIKDRSGSFWSNLFK
;
A
#
# COMPACT_ATOMS: atom_id res chain seq x y z
N MET A 1 -11.74 12.55 60.42
CA MET A 1 -10.55 13.02 59.68
C MET A 1 -10.87 12.96 58.20
N ILE A 2 -11.02 14.10 57.55
CA ILE A 2 -11.25 14.20 56.10
C ILE A 2 -9.99 13.66 55.42
N ASN A 3 -10.09 12.51 54.75
CA ASN A 3 -8.99 11.92 54.00
C ASN A 3 -8.83 12.77 52.73
N ILE A 4 -8.08 13.87 52.81
CA ILE A 4 -7.76 14.70 51.64
C ILE A 4 -6.81 13.83 50.79
N ASN A 5 -7.35 13.21 49.74
CA ASN A 5 -6.55 12.49 48.76
C ASN A 5 -5.45 13.43 48.27
N LYS A 6 -4.20 13.04 48.44
CA LYS A 6 -3.02 13.81 48.05
C LYS A 6 -2.70 13.54 46.59
N PHE A 7 -2.84 14.50 45.69
CA PHE A 7 -2.60 14.33 44.24
C PHE A 7 -2.01 15.62 43.62
N ILE A 8 -1.55 15.51 42.37
CA ILE A 8 -1.01 16.61 41.58
C ILE A 8 -2.14 17.54 41.11
N HIS A 9 -2.06 18.81 41.46
CA HIS A 9 -2.93 19.85 40.91
C HIS A 9 -2.25 20.51 39.71
N SER A 10 -2.59 20.05 38.51
CA SER A 10 -2.13 20.69 37.27
C SER A 10 -2.81 22.05 37.05
N SER A 11 -2.02 23.05 36.67
CA SER A 11 -2.48 24.40 36.32
C SER A 11 -1.89 24.81 34.97
N LEU A 12 -2.71 25.38 34.09
CA LEU A 12 -2.24 25.84 32.79
C LEU A 12 -1.36 27.06 32.95
N THR A 13 -0.20 27.03 32.31
CA THR A 13 0.77 28.13 32.33
C THR A 13 0.85 28.76 30.95
N SER A 14 0.87 30.09 30.91
CA SER A 14 1.08 30.83 29.67
C SER A 14 2.56 30.86 29.28
N SER A 15 2.80 30.82 27.98
CA SER A 15 4.11 30.85 27.35
C SER A 15 4.06 31.76 26.13
N LYS A 16 5.15 32.49 25.90
CA LYS A 16 5.37 33.28 24.67
C LYS A 16 6.10 32.46 23.60
N ASP A 17 6.92 31.50 24.01
CA ASP A 17 7.59 30.56 23.11
C ASP A 17 7.58 29.15 23.70
N VAL A 18 6.47 28.44 23.47
CA VAL A 18 6.21 27.14 24.08
C VAL A 18 7.24 26.08 23.67
N PHE A 19 7.88 26.23 22.50
CA PHE A 19 8.91 25.31 22.01
C PHE A 19 10.16 25.32 22.90
N ASN A 20 10.49 26.45 23.52
CA ASN A 20 11.63 26.56 24.44
C ASN A 20 11.19 26.44 25.90
N ASP A 21 10.08 27.08 26.27
CA ASP A 21 9.61 27.13 27.65
C ASP A 21 9.27 25.74 28.21
N ILE A 22 8.81 24.82 27.34
CA ILE A 22 8.51 23.43 27.72
C ILE A 22 9.74 22.68 28.25
N LEU A 23 10.97 23.06 27.85
CA LEU A 23 12.20 22.46 28.34
C LEU A 23 12.56 22.92 29.77
N THR A 24 11.90 23.95 30.29
CA THR A 24 12.15 24.50 31.63
C THR A 24 11.72 23.52 32.72
N PRO A 25 12.61 23.16 33.68
CA PRO A 25 12.25 22.32 34.83
C PRO A 25 11.09 22.89 35.66
N LEU A 26 10.23 22.01 36.19
CA LEU A 26 9.02 22.40 36.93
C LEU A 26 9.30 23.35 38.10
N ASN A 27 10.33 23.06 38.88
CA ASN A 27 10.73 23.85 40.05
C ASN A 27 11.23 25.26 39.70
N LYS A 28 11.46 25.56 38.42
CA LYS A 28 11.84 26.88 37.91
C LYS A 28 10.69 27.62 37.23
N ARG A 29 9.52 27.01 37.11
CA ARG A 29 8.33 27.61 36.50
C ARG A 29 7.56 28.44 37.51
N ASN A 30 7.04 29.59 37.05
CA ASN A 30 6.14 30.40 37.85
C ASN A 30 4.86 29.61 38.18
N GLY A 31 4.46 29.62 39.46
CA GLY A 31 3.27 28.92 39.94
C GLY A 31 3.51 27.50 40.45
N PHE A 32 4.74 26.98 40.39
CA PHE A 32 5.06 25.70 41.03
C PHE A 32 5.07 25.82 42.55
N ILE A 33 4.22 25.03 43.22
CA ILE A 33 4.15 24.96 44.68
C ILE A 33 4.36 23.51 45.08
N ASN A 34 5.48 23.24 45.76
CA ASN A 34 5.75 21.91 46.31
C ASN A 34 5.00 21.71 47.63
N GLY A 35 4.60 20.47 47.93
CA GLY A 35 3.82 20.17 49.12
C GLY A 35 3.27 18.75 49.08
N GLN A 36 2.35 18.44 50.00
CA GLN A 36 1.70 17.13 50.03
C GLN A 36 0.75 16.91 48.85
N SER A 37 0.20 17.98 48.28
CA SER A 37 -0.54 18.01 47.01
C SER A 37 0.04 19.14 46.17
N PRO A 38 1.07 18.89 45.33
CA PRO A 38 1.79 19.94 44.64
C PRO A 38 0.94 20.60 43.55
N ILE A 39 1.13 21.90 43.34
CA ILE A 39 0.59 22.63 42.20
C ILE A 39 1.64 22.63 41.10
N VAL A 40 1.32 21.99 39.97
CA VAL A 40 2.24 21.77 38.85
C VAL A 40 1.82 22.66 37.67
N PRO A 41 2.61 23.70 37.34
CA PRO A 41 2.41 24.52 36.15
C PRO A 41 2.79 23.72 34.90
N ILE A 42 1.79 23.36 34.11
CA ILE A 42 1.94 22.58 32.87
C ILE A 42 1.78 23.45 31.63
N TYR A 43 2.49 23.09 30.58
CA TYR A 43 2.27 23.59 29.23
C TYR A 43 1.39 22.59 28.47
N PHE A 44 0.12 22.95 28.24
CA PHE A 44 -0.75 22.23 27.32
C PHE A 44 -1.18 23.17 26.20
N TYR A 45 -0.57 23.01 25.03
CA TYR A 45 -0.77 23.89 23.89
C TYR A 45 -1.22 23.16 22.63
N ARG A 46 -2.14 23.79 21.91
CA ARG A 46 -2.50 23.48 20.52
C ARG A 46 -1.83 24.50 19.62
N TYR A 47 -0.87 24.08 18.81
CA TYR A 47 -0.24 24.93 17.82
C TYR A 47 -0.81 24.59 16.46
N VAL A 48 -1.53 25.55 15.89
CA VAL A 48 -2.27 25.35 14.65
C VAL A 48 -1.80 26.38 13.64
N GLY A 49 -1.48 25.92 12.44
CA GLY A 49 -0.93 26.73 11.35
C GLY A 49 0.56 27.05 11.49
N PHE A 50 1.09 27.84 10.55
CA PHE A 50 2.47 28.34 10.58
C PHE A 50 2.60 29.68 9.86
N SER A 51 3.65 30.45 10.18
CA SER A 51 3.98 31.68 9.45
C SER A 51 4.98 31.43 8.31
N ASP A 52 5.97 30.55 8.52
CA ASP A 52 6.94 30.08 7.51
C ASP A 52 7.02 28.55 7.54
N LYS A 53 6.78 27.94 6.38
CA LYS A 53 6.67 26.48 6.22
C LYS A 53 7.97 25.74 6.50
N ASN A 54 9.12 26.24 6.04
CA ASN A 54 10.39 25.53 6.23
C ASN A 54 10.87 25.65 7.68
N ASN A 55 10.76 26.86 8.24
CA ASN A 55 11.06 27.11 9.65
C ASN A 55 10.16 26.28 10.58
N TYR A 56 8.88 26.09 10.23
CA TYR A 56 7.95 25.26 11.00
C TYR A 56 8.45 23.82 11.19
N TYR A 57 8.82 23.13 10.10
CA TYR A 57 9.33 21.75 10.19
C TYR A 57 10.69 21.67 10.91
N GLU A 58 11.57 22.66 10.71
CA GLU A 58 12.85 22.74 11.43
C GLU A 58 12.63 22.90 12.94
N ARG A 59 11.73 23.78 13.38
CA ARG A 59 11.39 23.97 14.80
C ARG A 59 10.83 22.71 15.43
N ILE A 60 9.97 21.97 14.72
CA ILE A 60 9.42 20.69 15.20
C ILE A 60 10.52 19.64 15.35
N ASN A 61 11.38 19.50 14.35
CA ASN A 61 12.47 18.53 14.37
C ASN A 61 13.48 18.87 15.48
N MET A 62 13.81 20.15 15.66
CA MET A 62 14.69 20.62 16.73
C MET A 62 14.07 20.37 18.11
N LEU A 63 12.78 20.66 18.29
CA LEU A 63 12.06 20.35 19.52
C LEU A 63 12.07 18.85 19.83
N ASN A 64 11.72 18.01 18.86
CA ASN A 64 11.72 16.56 19.03
C ASN A 64 13.11 16.05 19.47
N ASN A 65 14.18 16.55 18.84
CA ASN A 65 15.55 16.20 19.20
C ASN A 65 15.92 16.65 20.62
N ASN A 66 15.53 17.85 21.02
CA ASN A 66 15.74 18.34 22.39
C ASN A 66 14.97 17.50 23.41
N LEU A 67 13.71 17.15 23.12
CA LEU A 67 12.88 16.34 24.01
C LEU A 67 13.38 14.90 24.17
N LYS A 68 13.99 14.30 23.13
CA LYS A 68 14.65 12.98 23.22
C LYS A 68 15.72 12.91 24.31
N SER A 69 16.33 14.03 24.70
CA SER A 69 17.29 14.08 25.81
C SER A 69 16.69 13.63 27.15
N PHE A 70 15.37 13.73 27.32
CA PHE A 70 14.64 13.33 28.52
C PHE A 70 14.30 11.83 28.58
N LYS A 71 14.69 11.04 27.57
CA LYS A 71 14.59 9.57 27.53
C LYS A 71 13.16 9.08 27.88
N CYS A 72 13.01 8.34 28.98
CA CYS A 72 11.75 7.74 29.42
C CYS A 72 10.68 8.77 29.78
N LEU A 73 11.04 10.03 30.02
CA LEU A 73 10.11 11.12 30.31
C LEU A 73 9.55 11.78 29.04
N TYR A 74 9.85 11.27 27.84
CA TYR A 74 9.34 11.81 26.58
C TYR A 74 8.61 10.74 25.75
N THR A 75 7.48 11.13 25.16
CA THR A 75 6.74 10.33 24.17
C THR A 75 6.25 11.21 23.04
N SER A 76 6.23 10.66 21.82
CA SER A 76 5.65 11.33 20.65
C SER A 76 4.62 10.46 19.91
N PHE A 77 3.58 11.09 19.38
CA PHE A 77 2.54 10.47 18.57
C PHE A 77 2.47 11.16 17.19
N LEU A 78 2.30 10.36 16.14
CA LEU A 78 2.13 10.82 14.76
C LEU A 78 0.80 10.29 14.21
N ASP A 79 -0.09 11.19 13.82
CA ASP A 79 -1.44 10.97 13.26
C ASP A 79 -2.44 10.16 14.11
N GLU A 80 -1.98 9.30 15.01
CA GLU A 80 -2.82 8.55 15.93
C GLU A 80 -2.05 8.08 17.17
N ILE A 81 -2.79 7.78 18.25
CA ILE A 81 -2.26 7.10 19.44
C ILE A 81 -2.43 5.59 19.23
N PRO A 82 -1.32 4.84 19.03
CA PRO A 82 -1.42 3.46 18.58
C PRO A 82 -2.08 2.57 19.65
N LEU A 83 -3.25 2.03 19.31
CA LEU A 83 -4.04 1.16 20.17
C LEU A 83 -3.58 -0.29 20.00
N GLU A 84 -2.89 -0.83 21.00
CA GLU A 84 -2.52 -2.23 21.02
C GLU A 84 -3.60 -3.09 21.67
N ASN A 85 -3.99 -4.16 20.97
CA ASN A 85 -4.97 -5.09 21.49
C ASN A 85 -4.34 -5.99 22.58
N ASN A 86 -4.57 -5.65 23.86
CA ASN A 86 -4.22 -6.49 25.01
C ASN A 86 -5.49 -7.21 25.49
N ILE A 87 -5.69 -8.44 25.00
CA ILE A 87 -6.92 -9.21 25.22
C ILE A 87 -7.09 -9.58 26.71
N GLN A 88 -6.01 -9.74 27.47
CA GLN A 88 -6.08 -9.92 28.92
C GLN A 88 -6.72 -8.70 29.61
N ILE A 89 -6.21 -7.50 29.37
CA ILE A 89 -6.78 -6.27 29.94
C ILE A 89 -8.20 -6.05 29.44
N THR A 90 -8.45 -6.24 28.14
CA THR A 90 -9.78 -6.11 27.54
C THR A 90 -10.79 -7.08 28.17
N ASN A 91 -10.44 -8.36 28.32
CA ASN A 91 -11.31 -9.37 28.93
C ASN A 91 -11.51 -9.13 30.43
N SER A 92 -10.47 -8.69 31.14
CA SER A 92 -10.57 -8.36 32.55
C SER A 92 -11.47 -7.16 32.81
N ILE A 93 -11.37 -6.10 31.99
CA ILE A 93 -12.26 -4.94 32.07
C ILE A 93 -13.68 -5.34 31.65
N GLN A 94 -13.85 -6.14 30.60
CA GLN A 94 -15.14 -6.70 30.20
C GLN A 94 -15.81 -7.45 31.36
N ASN A 95 -15.05 -8.31 32.05
CA ASN A 95 -15.53 -9.04 33.22
C ASN A 95 -15.84 -8.11 34.39
N LEU A 96 -15.07 -7.04 34.59
CA LEU A 96 -15.35 -6.03 35.60
C LEU A 96 -16.70 -5.34 35.34
N PHE A 97 -16.96 -4.92 34.10
CA PHE A 97 -18.26 -4.33 33.72
C PHE A 97 -19.43 -5.31 33.95
N ASN A 98 -19.23 -6.60 33.66
CA ASN A 98 -20.23 -7.64 33.93
C ASN A 98 -20.49 -7.82 35.44
N LYS A 99 -19.45 -7.69 36.27
CA LYS A 99 -19.56 -7.78 37.74
C LYS A 99 -20.19 -6.55 38.38
N LEU A 100 -19.84 -5.36 37.90
CA LEU A 100 -20.31 -4.09 38.46
C LEU A 100 -21.79 -3.81 38.19
N LYS A 101 -22.41 -4.47 37.20
CA LYS A 101 -23.83 -4.33 36.83
C LYS A 101 -24.29 -2.87 36.87
N ILE A 102 -23.60 -2.01 36.13
CA ILE A 102 -23.89 -0.56 36.12
C ILE A 102 -25.24 -0.33 35.44
N GLU A 103 -26.27 -0.04 36.24
CA GLU A 103 -27.62 0.25 35.75
C GLU A 103 -27.82 1.73 35.38
N ILE A 104 -27.16 2.64 36.11
CA ILE A 104 -27.26 4.09 35.92
C ILE A 104 -25.87 4.68 35.69
N ILE A 105 -25.73 5.49 34.64
CA ILE A 105 -24.51 6.18 34.27
C ILE A 105 -24.51 7.56 34.94
N ASN A 106 -23.70 7.75 35.97
CA ASN A 106 -23.54 9.02 36.68
C ASN A 106 -22.15 9.14 37.32
N GLU A 107 -21.89 10.26 37.99
CA GLU A 107 -20.59 10.56 38.60
C GLU A 107 -20.17 9.52 39.66
N GLN A 108 -21.15 9.02 40.44
CA GLN A 108 -20.89 8.01 41.48
C GLN A 108 -20.50 6.65 40.86
N THR A 109 -21.14 6.25 39.77
CA THR A 109 -20.82 4.99 39.09
C THR A 109 -19.50 5.06 38.34
N MET A 110 -19.13 6.21 37.76
CA MET A 110 -17.79 6.39 37.17
C MET A 110 -16.68 6.44 38.22
N THR A 111 -16.93 7.07 39.37
CA THR A 111 -16.00 7.06 40.49
C THR A 111 -15.74 5.63 40.97
N THR A 112 -16.80 4.84 41.07
CA THR A 112 -16.71 3.42 41.45
C THR A 112 -15.96 2.60 40.40
N LEU A 113 -16.24 2.82 39.10
CA LEU A 113 -15.54 2.17 38.00
C LEU A 113 -14.04 2.50 38.02
N ALA A 114 -13.67 3.77 38.17
CA ALA A 114 -12.28 4.22 38.22
C ALA A 114 -11.49 3.57 39.36
N LYS A 115 -12.07 3.55 40.57
CA LYS A 115 -11.48 2.90 41.75
C LYS A 115 -11.27 1.41 41.52
N ASN A 116 -12.23 0.74 40.89
CA ASN A 116 -12.13 -0.68 40.57
C ASN A 116 -11.09 -0.98 39.47
N LEU A 117 -10.90 -0.07 38.50
CA LEU A 117 -9.84 -0.22 37.50
C LEU A 117 -8.44 -0.18 38.13
N LEU A 118 -8.25 0.65 39.17
CA LEU A 118 -6.98 0.75 39.90
C LEU A 118 -6.77 -0.38 40.93
N SER A 119 -7.80 -0.74 41.69
CA SER A 119 -7.67 -1.72 42.78
C SER A 119 -7.34 -3.13 42.27
N ASN A 120 -7.86 -3.50 41.10
CA ASN A 120 -7.70 -4.83 40.50
C ASN A 120 -6.43 -5.00 39.63
N ASN A 121 -5.45 -4.09 39.74
CA ASN A 121 -4.19 -4.11 38.97
C ASN A 121 -4.39 -4.06 37.43
N PHE A 122 -5.49 -3.49 36.93
CA PHE A 122 -5.70 -3.33 35.47
C PHE A 122 -4.95 -2.12 34.89
N LEU A 123 -4.40 -1.28 35.76
CA LEU A 123 -3.57 -0.12 35.44
C LEU A 123 -2.21 -0.26 36.14
N PRO A 124 -1.14 0.33 35.59
CA PRO A 124 0.19 0.27 36.19
C PRO A 124 0.18 0.94 37.57
N LYS A 125 0.80 0.28 38.55
CA LYS A 125 1.02 0.82 39.90
C LYS A 125 2.46 1.28 40.03
N PHE A 126 2.62 2.51 40.50
CA PHE A 126 3.93 3.12 40.74
C PHE A 126 4.31 3.00 42.21
N ASN A 127 5.60 3.06 42.52
CA ASN A 127 6.06 3.09 43.90
C ASN A 127 5.69 4.42 44.61
N ASP A 128 5.45 5.48 43.83
CA ASP A 128 5.04 6.78 44.34
C ASP A 128 3.52 6.84 44.56
N ILE A 129 3.12 7.01 45.82
CA ILE A 129 1.73 7.12 46.26
C ILE A 129 1.05 8.34 45.60
N LEU A 130 1.77 9.45 45.45
CA LEU A 130 1.26 10.69 44.85
C LEU A 130 0.89 10.48 43.37
N ILE A 131 1.68 9.69 42.64
CA ILE A 131 1.41 9.40 41.23
C ILE A 131 0.17 8.52 41.10
N ASN A 132 0.05 7.47 41.92
CA ASN A 132 -1.12 6.59 41.88
C ASN A 132 -2.43 7.31 42.20
N SER A 133 -2.43 8.19 43.21
CA SER A 133 -3.60 9.01 43.55
C SER A 133 -3.92 10.07 42.49
N SER A 134 -2.90 10.58 41.80
CA SER A 134 -3.08 11.50 40.66
C SER A 134 -3.71 10.79 39.46
N ILE A 135 -3.29 9.56 39.17
CA ILE A 135 -3.89 8.71 38.14
C ILE A 135 -5.35 8.42 38.46
N GLU A 136 -5.67 8.07 39.71
CA GLU A 136 -7.05 7.85 40.17
C GLU A 136 -7.92 9.08 39.93
N THR A 137 -7.46 10.23 40.41
CA THR A 137 -8.20 11.49 40.33
C THR A 137 -8.39 11.93 38.88
N ALA A 138 -7.35 11.80 38.03
CA ALA A 138 -7.43 12.11 36.61
C ALA A 138 -8.36 11.14 35.86
N LEU A 139 -8.37 9.86 36.20
CA LEU A 139 -9.23 8.87 35.54
C LEU A 139 -10.71 9.08 35.88
N ILE A 140 -11.04 9.39 37.13
CA ILE A 140 -12.38 9.79 37.55
C ILE A 140 -12.83 11.01 36.73
N TYR A 141 -11.97 12.03 36.67
CA TYR A 141 -12.27 13.27 35.95
C TYR A 141 -12.58 13.02 34.46
N ILE A 142 -11.76 12.20 33.79
CA ILE A 142 -11.87 11.98 32.34
C ILE A 142 -13.08 11.12 31.98
N LEU A 143 -13.45 10.14 32.81
CA LEU A 143 -14.68 9.38 32.61
C LEU A 143 -15.92 10.28 32.77
N ASN A 144 -15.93 11.19 33.73
CA ASN A 144 -17.02 12.15 33.91
C ASN A 144 -17.08 13.17 32.76
N LEU A 145 -15.93 13.68 32.33
CA LEU A 145 -15.83 14.58 31.18
C LEU A 145 -16.37 13.90 29.91
N TYR A 146 -15.99 12.64 29.66
CA TYR A 146 -16.49 11.88 28.52
C TYR A 146 -18.01 11.78 28.50
N ILE A 147 -18.65 11.50 29.64
CA ILE A 147 -20.11 11.42 29.71
C ILE A 147 -20.75 12.79 29.45
N SER A 148 -20.17 13.87 29.97
CA SER A 148 -20.70 15.22 29.76
C SER A 148 -20.62 15.70 28.30
N LEU A 149 -19.69 15.14 27.51
CA LEU A 149 -19.47 15.47 26.10
C LEU A 149 -20.25 14.58 25.12
N GLU A 150 -21.01 13.59 25.61
CA GLU A 150 -21.76 12.65 24.77
C GLU A 150 -23.26 12.96 24.82
N ASN A 151 -23.83 13.30 23.66
CA ASN A 151 -25.27 13.60 23.53
C ASN A 151 -26.17 12.40 23.88
N SER A 152 -25.67 11.17 23.69
CA SER A 152 -26.36 9.92 24.04
C SER A 152 -25.37 8.88 24.55
N ILE A 153 -25.34 8.71 25.88
CA ILE A 153 -24.43 7.78 26.54
C ILE A 153 -25.11 6.44 26.82
N ASN A 154 -24.40 5.34 26.55
CA ASN A 154 -24.84 4.00 26.92
C ASN A 154 -23.65 3.21 27.48
N LEU A 155 -23.95 2.08 28.13
CA LEU A 155 -22.94 1.27 28.81
C LEU A 155 -21.87 0.76 27.84
N THR A 156 -22.25 0.44 26.60
CA THR A 156 -21.33 -0.01 25.55
C THR A 156 -20.31 1.06 25.18
N LYS A 157 -20.72 2.32 25.02
CA LYS A 157 -19.83 3.46 24.73
C LYS A 157 -18.83 3.69 25.87
N ILE A 158 -19.31 3.74 27.12
CA ILE A 158 -18.44 3.90 28.29
C ILE A 158 -17.45 2.75 28.40
N LYS A 159 -17.92 1.53 28.19
CA LYS A 159 -17.09 0.34 28.25
C LYS A 159 -16.01 0.35 27.18
N ASN A 160 -16.34 0.67 25.94
CA ASN A 160 -15.37 0.76 24.85
C ASN A 160 -14.36 1.88 25.10
N PHE A 161 -14.81 3.04 25.58
CA PHE A 161 -13.92 4.14 25.95
C PHE A 161 -13.01 3.76 27.13
N SER A 162 -13.55 3.13 28.18
CA SER A 162 -12.79 2.69 29.36
C SER A 162 -11.73 1.65 29.01
N ILE A 163 -12.04 0.71 28.10
CA ILE A 163 -11.07 -0.24 27.56
C ILE A 163 -9.98 0.52 26.80
N LYS A 164 -10.35 1.41 25.87
CA LYS A 164 -9.39 2.19 25.06
C LYS A 164 -8.45 3.01 25.95
N LEU A 165 -9.01 3.72 26.92
CA LEU A 165 -8.29 4.54 27.89
C LEU A 165 -7.34 3.68 28.74
N SER A 166 -7.80 2.54 29.25
CA SER A 166 -6.98 1.64 30.06
C SER A 166 -5.83 1.01 29.28
N LEU A 167 -6.05 0.66 28.00
CA LEU A 167 -5.01 0.14 27.12
C LEU A 167 -3.91 1.19 26.87
N TRP A 168 -4.30 2.44 26.61
CA TRP A 168 -3.34 3.55 26.46
C TRP A 168 -2.58 3.84 27.75
N ILE A 169 -3.27 3.87 28.90
CA ILE A 169 -2.61 4.05 30.20
C ILE A 169 -1.61 2.91 30.45
N TYR A 170 -2.00 1.67 30.24
CA TYR A 170 -1.12 0.53 30.46
C TYR A 170 0.14 0.59 29.59
N LYS A 171 -0.04 0.93 28.30
CA LYS A 171 1.04 0.97 27.32
C LYS A 171 2.02 2.12 27.56
N PHE A 172 1.53 3.35 27.73
CA PHE A 172 2.38 4.53 27.70
C PHE A 172 2.80 4.99 29.09
N LEU A 173 1.94 4.84 30.10
CA LEU A 173 2.15 5.49 31.39
C LEU A 173 3.29 4.85 32.19
N SER A 174 3.45 3.53 32.07
CA SER A 174 4.50 2.77 32.76
C SER A 174 5.89 3.35 32.47
N ASN A 175 6.20 3.60 31.20
CA ASN A 175 7.47 4.19 30.77
C ASN A 175 7.52 5.69 31.05
N LEU A 176 6.45 6.41 30.69
CA LEU A 176 6.41 7.87 30.76
C LEU A 176 6.61 8.40 32.19
N LEU A 177 6.20 7.64 33.21
CA LEU A 177 6.27 8.04 34.61
C LEU A 177 7.33 7.29 35.43
N ILE A 178 8.09 6.35 34.85
CA ILE A 178 8.99 5.49 35.66
C ILE A 178 10.04 6.29 36.44
N ASP A 179 10.56 7.35 35.83
CA ASP A 179 11.59 8.22 36.42
C ASP A 179 10.99 9.52 36.98
N PHE A 180 9.68 9.73 36.85
CA PHE A 180 9.01 10.93 37.33
C PHE A 180 8.73 10.82 38.83
N HIS A 181 9.17 11.81 39.60
CA HIS A 181 8.88 11.92 41.02
C HIS A 181 9.01 13.39 41.45
N ILE A 182 8.21 13.80 42.45
CA ILE A 182 8.29 15.13 43.04
C ILE A 182 8.85 14.99 44.45
N PRO A 183 10.17 15.23 44.66
CA PRO A 183 10.77 15.06 45.95
C PRO A 183 10.26 16.12 46.95
N LYS A 184 10.16 15.72 48.23
CA LYS A 184 9.76 16.62 49.32
C LYS A 184 10.78 17.74 49.58
N VAL A 185 12.04 17.53 49.20
CA VAL A 185 13.14 18.50 49.35
C VAL A 185 13.68 18.81 47.96
N LEU A 186 13.71 20.10 47.59
CA LEU A 186 14.09 20.57 46.25
C LEU A 186 15.62 20.72 46.14
N ASN A 187 16.31 19.61 45.91
CA ASN A 187 17.78 19.57 45.79
C ASN A 187 18.28 19.52 44.33
N SER A 188 17.38 19.30 43.38
CA SER A 188 17.69 19.18 41.95
C SER A 188 16.52 19.66 41.09
N ASP A 189 16.78 19.89 39.81
CA ASP A 189 15.75 20.21 38.84
C ASP A 189 14.76 19.06 38.67
N ILE A 190 13.46 19.39 38.66
CA ILE A 190 12.37 18.43 38.48
C ILE A 190 11.91 18.50 37.03
N ILE A 191 12.11 17.40 36.30
CA ILE A 191 11.65 17.28 34.91
C ILE A 191 10.36 16.47 34.93
N ASN A 192 9.25 17.09 34.51
CA ASN A 192 8.00 16.38 34.29
C ASN A 192 7.93 15.79 32.89
N PRO A 193 7.07 14.76 32.69
CA PRO A 193 6.98 14.09 31.41
C PRO A 193 6.44 14.99 30.29
N LYS A 194 6.86 14.70 29.07
CA LYS A 194 6.62 15.49 27.87
C LYS A 194 5.93 14.65 26.80
N VAL A 195 4.87 15.20 26.22
CA VAL A 195 4.07 14.55 25.19
C VAL A 195 4.00 15.45 23.97
N LEU A 196 4.51 14.96 22.83
CA LEU A 196 4.39 15.63 21.54
C LEU A 196 3.41 14.88 20.66
N TYR A 197 2.33 15.51 20.20
CA TYR A 197 1.39 14.92 19.26
C TYR A 197 1.41 15.73 17.97
N ILE A 198 1.61 15.08 16.83
CA ILE A 198 1.65 15.74 15.52
C ILE A 198 0.69 15.07 14.55
N GLY A 199 -0.16 15.87 13.91
CA GLY A 199 -1.08 15.41 12.87
C GLY A 199 -2.55 15.42 13.30
N ASN A 200 -3.36 14.65 12.59
CA ASN A 200 -4.81 14.61 12.80
C ASN A 200 -5.14 13.97 14.15
N ILE A 201 -6.12 14.49 14.90
CA ILE A 201 -6.48 13.96 16.23
C ILE A 201 -7.97 13.69 16.38
N LYS A 202 -8.30 12.58 17.05
CA LYS A 202 -9.69 12.16 17.33
C LYS A 202 -10.13 12.43 18.77
N LYS A 203 -11.43 12.50 19.01
CA LYS A 203 -12.07 12.85 20.29
C LYS A 203 -11.51 12.08 21.49
N HIS A 204 -11.38 10.76 21.40
CA HIS A 204 -10.86 9.94 22.50
C HIS A 204 -9.38 10.22 22.78
N GLU A 205 -8.60 10.59 21.77
CA GLU A 205 -7.18 10.92 21.90
C GLU A 205 -7.00 12.27 22.58
N VAL A 206 -7.84 13.26 22.24
CA VAL A 206 -7.93 14.53 22.97
C VAL A 206 -8.18 14.29 24.46
N LEU A 207 -9.15 13.42 24.80
CA LEU A 207 -9.43 13.07 26.19
C LEU A 207 -8.25 12.39 26.88
N PHE A 208 -7.45 11.58 26.17
CA PHE A 208 -6.24 11.00 26.71
C PHE A 208 -5.11 12.03 26.89
N LEU A 209 -4.98 13.02 26.00
CA LEU A 209 -4.05 14.13 26.20
C LEU A 209 -4.43 14.98 27.43
N ILE A 210 -5.73 15.24 27.63
CA ILE A 210 -6.22 15.90 28.85
C ILE A 210 -5.92 15.05 30.09
N PHE A 211 -6.10 13.73 30.02
CA PHE A 211 -5.72 12.81 31.09
C PHE A 211 -4.23 12.96 31.48
N LEU A 212 -3.33 12.96 30.48
CA LEU A 212 -1.88 13.12 30.70
C LEU A 212 -1.54 14.49 31.30
N SER A 213 -2.21 15.56 30.85
CA SER A 213 -2.03 16.89 31.43
C SER A 213 -2.43 16.90 32.93
N LYS A 214 -3.50 16.20 33.29
CA LYS A 214 -4.03 16.18 34.65
C LYS A 214 -3.09 15.53 35.66
N ILE A 215 -2.30 14.56 35.22
CA ILE A 215 -1.27 13.89 36.04
C ILE A 215 0.08 14.62 36.06
N GLY A 216 0.18 15.80 35.43
CA GLY A 216 1.36 16.67 35.47
C GLY A 216 2.28 16.62 34.25
N CYS A 217 1.86 16.00 33.15
CA CYS A 217 2.63 16.03 31.90
C CYS A 217 2.45 17.37 31.17
N ASP A 218 3.49 17.83 30.47
CA ASP A 218 3.32 18.83 29.44
C ASP A 218 2.91 18.15 28.12
N VAL A 219 2.02 18.80 27.39
CA VAL A 219 1.44 18.29 26.16
C VAL A 219 1.48 19.36 25.08
N LEU A 220 2.11 19.05 23.95
CA LEU A 220 2.11 19.92 22.77
C LEU A 220 1.46 19.18 21.61
N TYR A 221 0.32 19.70 21.16
CA TYR A 221 -0.38 19.25 19.97
C TYR A 221 -0.05 20.17 18.80
N LEU A 222 0.38 19.60 17.67
CA LEU A 222 0.81 20.33 16.47
C LEU A 222 0.04 19.82 15.25
N ASN A 223 -0.75 20.69 14.63
CA ASN A 223 -1.38 20.37 13.34
C ASN A 223 -1.49 21.65 12.49
N PRO A 224 -0.80 21.73 11.33
CA PRO A 224 -0.83 22.93 10.52
C PRO A 224 -2.20 23.19 9.86
N GLN A 225 -3.03 22.17 9.68
CA GLN A 225 -4.27 22.26 8.90
C GLN A 225 -5.46 22.78 9.72
N ASP A 226 -5.73 22.18 10.88
CA ASP A 226 -6.88 22.50 11.73
C ASP A 226 -6.67 22.02 13.17
N GLU A 227 -7.62 22.33 14.06
CA GLU A 227 -7.54 21.92 15.47
C GLU A 227 -8.03 20.48 15.73
N GLY A 228 -8.49 19.76 14.70
CA GLY A 228 -9.12 18.45 14.81
C GLY A 228 -10.29 18.42 15.81
N ASP A 229 -10.44 17.28 16.50
CA ASP A 229 -11.52 17.08 17.47
C ASP A 229 -11.36 17.91 18.78
N PHE A 230 -10.33 18.75 18.93
CA PHE A 230 -10.27 19.71 20.03
C PHE A 230 -11.41 20.72 19.98
N LEU A 231 -11.93 21.07 18.80
CA LEU A 231 -13.12 21.93 18.68
C LEU A 231 -14.36 21.31 19.33
N ALA A 232 -14.45 19.98 19.37
CA ALA A 232 -15.56 19.26 19.98
C ALA A 232 -15.37 19.03 21.49
N VAL A 233 -14.13 18.97 21.98
CA VAL A 233 -13.81 18.58 23.37
C VAL A 233 -13.39 19.78 24.25
N ASP A 234 -12.65 20.74 23.69
CA ASP A 234 -12.12 21.92 24.39
C ASP A 234 -12.30 23.23 23.57
N PRO A 235 -13.53 23.56 23.12
CA PRO A 235 -13.78 24.76 22.31
C PRO A 235 -13.42 26.07 23.04
N ASN A 236 -13.55 26.08 24.37
CA ASN A 236 -13.34 27.28 25.19
C ASN A 236 -11.93 27.37 25.79
N CYS A 237 -10.99 26.52 25.38
CA CYS A 237 -9.61 26.51 25.90
C CYS A 237 -9.52 26.32 27.43
N ASN A 238 -10.42 25.52 28.01
CA ASN A 238 -10.44 25.21 29.43
C ASN A 238 -9.32 24.24 29.83
N TYR A 239 -8.85 23.43 28.88
CA TYR A 239 -7.84 22.38 29.12
C TYR A 239 -6.52 22.63 28.39
N SER A 240 -6.52 23.45 27.34
CA SER A 240 -5.35 23.73 26.52
C SER A 240 -5.38 25.16 25.97
N ASN A 241 -4.21 25.77 25.84
CA ASN A 241 -4.05 27.08 25.21
C ASN A 241 -3.90 26.94 23.69
N LEU A 242 -4.51 27.84 22.92
CA LEU A 242 -4.42 27.86 21.45
C LEU A 242 -3.39 28.89 20.97
N ILE A 243 -2.46 28.44 20.13
CA ILE A 243 -1.62 29.29 19.29
C ILE A 243 -2.09 29.08 17.85
N SER A 244 -2.58 30.15 17.23
CA SER A 244 -3.08 30.11 15.85
C SER A 244 -2.25 31.03 14.96
N GLU A 245 -1.67 30.44 13.94
CA GLU A 245 -0.87 31.10 12.90
C GLU A 245 -1.66 31.19 11.57
N PRO A 246 -1.29 32.10 10.65
CA PRO A 246 -2.15 32.48 9.52
C PRO A 246 -2.26 31.40 8.43
N ASN A 247 -1.19 30.66 8.14
CA ASN A 247 -1.21 29.69 7.04
C ASN A 247 -1.70 28.33 7.53
N ARG A 248 -2.61 27.73 6.75
CA ARG A 248 -3.18 26.40 6.99
C ARG A 248 -2.92 25.52 5.78
N GLU A 249 -2.12 24.48 5.96
CA GLU A 249 -1.85 23.49 4.91
C GLU A 249 -1.81 22.08 5.52
N PRO A 250 -2.08 21.04 4.72
CA PRO A 250 -1.89 19.66 5.15
C PRO A 250 -0.44 19.37 5.57
N LEU A 251 -0.29 18.53 6.58
CA LEU A 251 1.00 18.13 7.12
C LEU A 251 1.78 17.26 6.12
N ASP A 252 2.92 17.74 5.64
CA ASP A 252 3.89 16.93 4.90
C ASP A 252 4.74 16.05 5.84
N MET A 253 4.40 14.76 5.91
CA MET A 253 5.06 13.79 6.77
C MET A 253 6.51 13.49 6.35
N THR A 254 6.89 13.75 5.10
CA THR A 254 8.24 13.42 4.60
C THR A 254 9.32 14.34 5.17
N LYS A 255 8.92 15.52 5.68
CA LYS A 255 9.82 16.54 6.26
C LYS A 255 10.03 16.38 7.76
N LEU A 256 9.36 15.41 8.40
CA LEU A 256 9.45 15.16 9.84
C LEU A 256 10.44 14.04 10.15
N ASN A 257 11.45 14.34 10.97
CA ASN A 257 12.41 13.36 11.51
C ASN A 257 11.86 12.71 12.79
N ILE A 258 10.61 12.25 12.74
CA ILE A 258 9.91 11.62 13.84
C ILE A 258 9.57 10.20 13.40
N ASN A 259 10.12 9.22 14.10
CA ASN A 259 9.91 7.81 13.76
C ASN A 259 8.42 7.48 13.91
N LYS A 260 7.82 6.80 12.91
CA LYS A 260 6.48 6.20 13.04
C LYS A 260 6.55 5.16 14.17
N SER A 261 6.16 5.61 15.37
CA SER A 261 6.23 4.91 16.65
C SER A 261 7.66 4.54 17.09
N GLU A 262 8.23 5.33 18.01
CA GLU A 262 9.24 4.79 18.93
C GLU A 262 8.60 3.63 19.69
N LYS A 263 9.05 2.40 19.43
CA LYS A 263 8.71 1.24 20.25
C LYS A 263 9.30 1.50 21.63
N PHE A 264 8.43 1.81 22.59
CA PHE A 264 8.80 1.89 23.99
C PHE A 264 9.45 0.57 24.43
N PRO A 265 10.64 0.61 25.05
CA PRO A 265 11.20 -0.58 25.68
C PRO A 265 10.23 -0.98 26.78
N ILE A 266 9.59 -2.14 26.66
CA ILE A 266 8.80 -2.69 27.75
C ILE A 266 9.70 -2.70 28.99
N ILE A 267 9.30 -1.96 30.02
CA ILE A 267 9.96 -1.96 31.31
C ILE A 267 10.12 -3.42 31.76
N ASN A 268 11.37 -3.86 31.77
CA ASN A 268 11.87 -4.97 32.57
C ASN A 268 11.68 -4.64 34.06
N ASN A 269 10.45 -4.67 34.55
CA ASN A 269 10.21 -4.86 35.97
C ASN A 269 10.23 -6.36 36.26
N CYS A 270 11.42 -6.93 36.08
CA CYS A 270 11.88 -8.18 36.69
C CYS A 270 13.41 -8.34 36.55
N ILE A 271 14.20 -7.25 36.56
CA ILE A 271 15.65 -7.34 36.80
C ILE A 271 16.09 -6.21 37.74
N LYS A 272 15.58 -6.27 38.97
CA LYS A 272 16.31 -5.80 40.15
C LYS A 272 16.22 -6.86 41.24
N SER A 273 16.93 -7.95 40.99
CA SER A 273 17.57 -8.72 42.05
C SER A 273 18.92 -9.15 41.48
N LYS A 274 19.94 -8.33 41.70
CA LYS A 274 21.33 -8.75 41.55
C LYS A 274 21.80 -9.60 42.74
N ASP A 275 20.87 -10.01 43.61
CA ASP A 275 21.15 -10.89 44.73
C ASP A 275 20.38 -12.21 44.53
N ASN A 276 21.17 -13.28 44.54
CA ASN A 276 20.79 -14.70 44.52
C ASN A 276 20.37 -15.29 43.17
N ILE A 277 21.35 -15.42 42.26
CA ILE A 277 21.38 -16.56 41.33
C ILE A 277 21.47 -17.82 42.20
N THR A 278 20.37 -18.56 42.32
CA THR A 278 20.35 -19.85 43.00
C THR A 278 21.22 -20.86 42.26
N SER A 279 21.93 -21.65 43.04
CA SER A 279 23.01 -22.57 42.70
C SER A 279 22.66 -23.80 41.84
N SER A 280 21.60 -23.76 41.01
CA SER A 280 21.08 -24.92 40.25
C SER A 280 21.30 -24.88 38.72
N LEU A 281 21.81 -23.79 38.12
CA LEU A 281 22.17 -23.75 36.67
C LEU A 281 23.58 -24.31 36.35
N LYS A 282 24.14 -25.15 37.22
CA LYS A 282 25.50 -25.70 37.10
C LYS A 282 25.79 -26.65 35.91
N PRO A 283 24.86 -27.08 35.03
CA PRO A 283 25.24 -27.89 33.86
C PRO A 283 25.15 -27.18 32.50
N LEU A 284 25.06 -25.86 32.41
CA LEU A 284 25.40 -25.17 31.15
C LEU A 284 26.91 -24.92 31.13
N ASP A 285 27.67 -25.88 30.59
CA ASP A 285 29.09 -25.68 30.28
C ASP A 285 29.26 -24.35 29.52
N GLU A 286 30.31 -23.58 29.82
CA GLU A 286 30.63 -22.30 29.13
C GLU A 286 30.92 -22.49 27.62
N ASN A 287 30.96 -23.74 27.15
CA ASN A 287 31.29 -24.16 25.79
C ASN A 287 30.03 -24.32 24.92
N TYR A 288 29.71 -23.30 24.13
CA TYR A 288 28.62 -23.29 23.15
C TYR A 288 29.06 -22.53 21.88
N ILE A 289 28.34 -22.73 20.78
CA ILE A 289 28.56 -22.05 19.49
C ILE A 289 28.19 -20.57 19.62
N LYS A 290 29.14 -19.69 19.31
CA LYS A 290 28.89 -18.26 19.11
C LYS A 290 28.60 -18.02 17.63
N SER A 291 27.35 -17.76 17.29
CA SER A 291 26.95 -17.37 15.93
C SER A 291 27.03 -15.86 15.76
N SER A 292 27.53 -15.42 14.61
CA SER A 292 27.58 -14.00 14.22
C SER A 292 26.99 -13.84 12.82
N ASN A 293 25.95 -13.01 12.68
CA ASN A 293 25.28 -12.80 11.40
C ASN A 293 26.11 -11.85 10.52
N LYS A 294 26.39 -12.26 9.28
CA LYS A 294 27.21 -11.50 8.32
C LYS A 294 26.37 -10.77 7.29
N THR A 295 26.85 -9.61 6.85
CA THR A 295 26.29 -8.89 5.72
C THR A 295 26.83 -9.45 4.40
N SER A 296 26.02 -9.43 3.35
CA SER A 296 26.28 -10.01 2.03
C SER A 296 25.62 -9.12 0.97
N THR A 297 26.32 -8.92 -0.14
CA THR A 297 25.78 -8.25 -1.34
C THR A 297 25.24 -9.25 -2.36
N ASN A 298 25.74 -10.49 -2.34
CA ASN A 298 25.26 -11.60 -3.18
C ASN A 298 25.12 -12.88 -2.35
N ILE A 299 23.97 -13.02 -1.70
CA ILE A 299 23.73 -14.12 -0.76
C ILE A 299 23.74 -15.50 -1.44
N PHE A 300 23.42 -15.60 -2.74
CA PHE A 300 23.42 -16.88 -3.45
C PHE A 300 24.84 -17.43 -3.64
N GLU A 301 25.84 -16.57 -3.75
CA GLU A 301 27.25 -16.97 -3.84
C GLU A 301 27.87 -17.11 -2.45
N ASP A 302 27.65 -16.13 -1.57
CA ASP A 302 28.30 -16.05 -0.26
C ASP A 302 27.92 -17.23 0.67
N ILE A 303 26.69 -17.73 0.57
CA ILE A 303 26.21 -18.87 1.36
C ILE A 303 26.94 -20.17 1.01
N LEU A 304 27.53 -20.27 -0.18
CA LEU A 304 28.26 -21.44 -0.65
C LEU A 304 29.72 -21.46 -0.19
N LEU A 305 30.26 -20.32 0.26
CA LEU A 305 31.64 -20.22 0.76
C LEU A 305 31.88 -21.06 2.00
N SER A 306 33.11 -21.55 2.16
CA SER A 306 33.55 -22.25 3.38
C SER A 306 33.67 -21.26 4.56
N LEU A 307 33.62 -21.77 5.80
CA LEU A 307 33.75 -20.93 6.99
C LEU A 307 35.10 -20.20 7.05
N ASN A 308 36.16 -20.81 6.51
CA ASN A 308 37.51 -20.23 6.49
C ASN A 308 37.59 -18.98 5.59
N GLU A 309 36.80 -18.93 4.52
CA GLU A 309 36.78 -17.82 3.55
C GLU A 309 35.94 -16.62 4.03
N ARG A 310 35.05 -16.81 5.00
CA ARG A 310 34.11 -15.77 5.46
C ARG A 310 34.73 -14.74 6.41
N GLY A 311 35.91 -15.03 6.94
CA GLY A 311 36.56 -14.25 8.01
C GLY A 311 35.84 -14.37 9.35
N SER A 312 36.58 -14.26 10.45
CA SER A 312 36.08 -14.38 11.84
C SER A 312 35.63 -15.78 12.30
N PHE A 313 35.82 -16.83 11.48
CA PHE A 313 35.67 -18.20 11.95
C PHE A 313 36.78 -18.57 12.94
N ILE A 314 36.39 -19.10 14.09
CA ILE A 314 37.31 -19.63 15.10
C ILE A 314 36.79 -21.01 15.48
N GLY A 315 37.53 -22.07 15.16
CA GLY A 315 37.21 -23.44 15.58
C GLY A 315 37.62 -23.72 17.04
N GLY A 316 37.37 -24.95 17.50
CA GLY A 316 37.78 -25.41 18.84
C GLY A 316 36.60 -25.62 19.81
N SER A 317 36.88 -25.58 21.12
CA SER A 317 35.88 -25.91 22.16
C SER A 317 34.77 -24.87 22.32
N ILE A 318 35.00 -23.62 21.92
CA ILE A 318 34.02 -22.52 21.93
C ILE A 318 34.02 -21.86 20.54
N PRO A 319 33.43 -22.52 19.53
CA PRO A 319 33.57 -22.07 18.15
C PRO A 319 32.80 -20.77 17.91
N ASN A 320 33.40 -19.87 17.12
CA ASN A 320 32.74 -18.68 16.58
C ASN A 320 32.43 -18.92 15.09
N ILE A 321 31.15 -18.98 14.74
CA ILE A 321 30.68 -19.32 13.39
C ILE A 321 30.07 -18.06 12.74
N PRO A 322 30.66 -17.56 11.63
CA PRO A 322 30.04 -16.53 10.80
C PRO A 322 28.94 -17.14 9.92
N CYS A 323 27.68 -16.80 10.23
CA CYS A 323 26.50 -17.31 9.55
C CYS A 323 25.88 -16.25 8.64
N TYR A 324 25.20 -16.69 7.60
CA TYR A 324 24.30 -15.84 6.83
C TYR A 324 22.85 -16.18 7.15
N PHE A 325 22.09 -15.23 7.70
CA PHE A 325 20.65 -15.34 7.80
C PHE A 325 19.97 -14.23 6.99
N TYR A 326 19.38 -14.61 5.85
CA TYR A 326 18.74 -13.68 4.91
C TYR A 326 17.28 -14.02 4.64
N ARG A 327 16.51 -12.95 4.47
CA ARG A 327 15.15 -12.96 3.93
C ARG A 327 15.21 -12.30 2.56
N TYR A 328 15.04 -13.11 1.52
CA TYR A 328 15.12 -12.74 0.12
C TYR A 328 13.71 -12.59 -0.43
N ILE A 329 13.27 -11.34 -0.56
CA ILE A 329 11.86 -10.97 -0.75
C ILE A 329 11.66 -10.30 -2.10
N GLY A 330 10.73 -10.82 -2.90
CA GLY A 330 10.40 -10.33 -4.24
C GLY A 330 11.05 -11.15 -5.36
N ILE A 331 11.04 -10.59 -6.57
CA ILE A 331 11.63 -11.17 -7.79
C ILE A 331 12.39 -10.10 -8.60
N GLN A 332 13.35 -10.54 -9.41
CA GLN A 332 14.02 -9.68 -10.39
C GLN A 332 13.10 -9.40 -11.59
N ASP A 333 13.47 -8.46 -12.46
CA ASP A 333 12.68 -8.09 -13.65
C ASP A 333 12.43 -9.28 -14.58
N ASN A 334 13.43 -10.14 -14.73
CA ASN A 334 13.27 -11.40 -15.46
C ASN A 334 12.85 -12.50 -14.47
N GLU A 335 11.56 -12.78 -14.45
CA GLU A 335 10.96 -13.80 -13.58
C GLU A 335 11.57 -15.19 -13.82
N ASP A 336 11.77 -15.58 -15.08
CA ASP A 336 12.30 -16.89 -15.43
C ASP A 336 13.77 -17.04 -14.99
N GLU A 337 14.59 -16.00 -15.15
CA GLU A 337 15.98 -16.01 -14.70
C GLU A 337 16.08 -16.06 -13.17
N TYR A 338 15.16 -15.39 -12.46
CA TYR A 338 15.07 -15.49 -11.01
C TYR A 338 14.83 -16.93 -10.55
N PHE A 339 13.90 -17.65 -11.19
CA PHE A 339 13.65 -19.07 -10.87
C PHE A 339 14.81 -19.97 -11.28
N ASN A 340 15.48 -19.70 -12.41
CA ASN A 340 16.70 -20.40 -12.79
C ASN A 340 17.82 -20.25 -11.74
N ASN A 341 18.00 -19.05 -11.19
CA ASN A 341 18.97 -18.81 -10.13
C ASN A 341 18.64 -19.57 -8.84
N LEU A 342 17.37 -19.65 -8.46
CA LEU A 342 16.94 -20.48 -7.32
C LEU A 342 17.19 -21.98 -7.55
N TYR A 343 16.91 -22.47 -8.76
CA TYR A 343 17.16 -23.85 -9.14
C TYR A 343 18.66 -24.19 -9.06
N ARG A 344 19.51 -23.36 -9.67
CA ARG A 344 20.97 -23.53 -9.65
C ARG A 344 21.51 -23.51 -8.23
N LEU A 345 21.05 -22.57 -7.40
CA LEU A 345 21.43 -22.50 -5.98
C LEU A 345 21.09 -23.79 -5.24
N ASP A 346 19.86 -24.30 -5.38
CA ASP A 346 19.43 -25.54 -4.73
C ASP A 346 20.28 -26.73 -5.18
N LYS A 347 20.66 -26.80 -6.47
CA LYS A 347 21.59 -27.83 -6.96
C LYS A 347 22.99 -27.74 -6.36
N HIS A 348 23.52 -26.54 -6.16
CA HIS A 348 24.77 -26.37 -5.42
C HIS A 348 24.62 -26.78 -3.95
N LEU A 349 23.49 -26.45 -3.31
CA LEU A 349 23.23 -26.78 -1.91
C LEU A 349 23.04 -28.29 -1.68
N GLU A 350 22.41 -29.01 -2.61
CA GLU A 350 22.30 -30.48 -2.59
C GLU A 350 23.68 -31.16 -2.48
N GLY A 351 24.74 -30.52 -3.01
CA GLY A 351 26.12 -30.98 -2.88
C GLY A 351 26.65 -31.08 -1.45
N PHE A 352 26.03 -30.41 -0.47
CA PHE A 352 26.43 -30.49 0.96
C PHE A 352 25.82 -31.68 1.72
N HIS A 353 25.01 -32.51 1.05
CA HIS A 353 24.45 -33.75 1.60
C HIS A 353 23.75 -33.55 2.96
N SER A 354 24.23 -34.18 4.03
CA SER A 354 23.61 -34.11 5.36
C SER A 354 23.63 -32.72 6.00
N LEU A 355 24.48 -31.81 5.51
CA LEU A 355 24.55 -30.43 5.99
C LEU A 355 23.47 -29.53 5.36
N TYR A 356 22.69 -30.00 4.37
CA TYR A 356 21.66 -29.20 3.72
C TYR A 356 20.25 -29.71 4.02
N VAL A 357 19.34 -28.79 4.35
CA VAL A 357 17.90 -29.07 4.46
C VAL A 357 17.10 -28.00 3.72
N LYS A 358 16.14 -28.46 2.91
CA LYS A 358 15.17 -27.63 2.20
C LYS A 358 13.77 -27.79 2.77
N PHE A 359 13.08 -26.67 2.98
CA PHE A 359 11.69 -26.60 3.37
C PHE A 359 10.87 -25.89 2.29
N LEU A 360 9.76 -26.50 1.90
CA LEU A 360 8.84 -25.96 0.90
C LEU A 360 7.49 -25.72 1.57
N ASN A 361 7.05 -24.46 1.63
CA ASN A 361 5.79 -23.97 2.21
C ASN A 361 5.54 -24.23 3.71
N GLU A 362 6.12 -25.27 4.29
CA GLU A 362 6.03 -25.56 5.73
C GLU A 362 7.19 -26.44 6.21
N ILE A 363 7.39 -26.46 7.54
CA ILE A 363 8.31 -27.39 8.20
C ILE A 363 7.50 -28.59 8.72
N PRO A 364 7.66 -29.79 8.14
CA PRO A 364 6.82 -30.91 8.49
C PRO A 364 6.99 -31.37 9.95
N ILE A 365 5.87 -31.61 10.62
CA ILE A 365 5.80 -32.01 12.03
C ILE A 365 5.46 -33.50 12.08
N GLU A 366 6.29 -34.29 12.75
CA GLU A 366 6.03 -35.72 12.99
C GLU A 366 5.83 -35.97 14.47
N ASN A 367 4.74 -36.64 14.85
CA ASN A 367 4.42 -36.96 16.23
C ASN A 367 5.52 -37.81 16.87
N ASN A 368 6.23 -37.26 17.85
CA ASN A 368 7.22 -37.97 18.64
C ASN A 368 6.61 -38.34 20.00
N ILE A 369 6.06 -39.56 20.06
CA ILE A 369 5.37 -40.09 21.24
C ILE A 369 6.30 -40.13 22.46
N ASP A 370 7.60 -40.42 22.25
CA ASP A 370 8.58 -40.51 23.32
C ASP A 370 8.82 -39.17 24.02
N ILE A 371 8.97 -38.06 23.27
CA ILE A 371 9.12 -36.72 23.85
C ILE A 371 7.86 -36.32 24.63
N ILE A 372 6.69 -36.58 24.05
CA ILE A 372 5.40 -36.26 24.67
C ILE A 372 5.27 -37.01 26.00
N ASN A 373 5.59 -38.31 26.01
CA ASN A 373 5.55 -39.12 27.22
C ASN A 373 6.58 -38.68 28.25
N LYS A 374 7.84 -38.45 27.86
CA LYS A 374 8.93 -37.97 28.74
C LYS A 374 8.59 -36.63 29.42
N THR A 375 7.96 -35.72 28.69
CA THR A 375 7.61 -34.39 29.20
C THR A 375 6.22 -34.31 29.83
N SER A 376 5.38 -35.35 29.72
CA SER A 376 4.00 -35.33 30.23
C SER A 376 3.91 -35.08 31.75
N ALA A 377 4.72 -35.79 32.55
CA ALA A 377 4.80 -35.64 33.99
C ALA A 377 5.31 -34.24 34.40
N MET A 378 6.27 -33.71 33.63
CA MET A 378 6.78 -32.35 33.79
C MET A 378 5.67 -31.31 33.58
N TRP A 379 4.92 -31.42 32.48
CA TRP A 379 3.82 -30.49 32.18
C TRP A 379 2.69 -30.56 33.21
N ASN A 380 2.36 -31.75 33.71
CA ASN A 380 1.37 -31.90 34.78
C ASN A 380 1.83 -31.17 36.05
N LYS A 381 3.10 -31.34 36.44
CA LYS A 381 3.67 -30.68 37.62
C LYS A 381 3.72 -29.15 37.47
N LEU A 382 4.10 -28.66 36.29
CA LEU A 382 4.07 -27.21 35.98
C LEU A 382 2.66 -26.64 35.99
N SER A 383 1.67 -27.42 35.58
CA SER A 383 0.26 -27.00 35.59
C SER A 383 -0.28 -26.90 37.01
N SER A 384 0.10 -27.82 37.91
CA SER A 384 -0.21 -27.71 39.34
C SER A 384 0.43 -26.47 39.98
N ILE A 385 1.69 -26.18 39.66
CA ILE A 385 2.40 -24.98 40.15
C ILE A 385 1.74 -23.69 39.64
N GLU A 386 1.31 -23.65 38.37
CA GLU A 386 0.59 -22.52 37.79
C GLU A 386 -0.74 -22.26 38.51
N GLN A 387 -1.48 -23.31 38.89
CA GLN A 387 -2.75 -23.22 39.63
C GLN A 387 -2.55 -22.72 41.07
N GLU A 388 -1.48 -23.14 41.74
CA GLU A 388 -1.18 -22.75 43.12
C GLU A 388 -0.54 -21.35 43.20
N SER A 389 0.24 -20.94 42.20
CA SER A 389 0.95 -19.65 42.18
C SER A 389 1.31 -19.19 40.76
N PRO A 390 0.46 -18.39 40.09
CA PRO A 390 0.65 -17.97 38.69
C PRO A 390 1.94 -17.20 38.41
N LYS A 391 2.57 -16.61 39.44
CA LYS A 391 3.82 -15.83 39.33
C LYS A 391 5.09 -16.68 39.38
N ASN A 392 5.00 -17.98 39.66
CA ASN A 392 6.18 -18.83 39.93
C ASN A 392 6.69 -19.62 38.71
N VAL A 393 5.97 -19.64 37.58
CA VAL A 393 6.45 -20.31 36.37
C VAL A 393 7.36 -19.36 35.59
N SER A 394 8.66 -19.39 35.88
CA SER A 394 9.68 -18.66 35.13
C SER A 394 10.23 -19.48 33.96
N ILE A 395 10.80 -18.80 32.95
CA ILE A 395 11.49 -19.45 31.83
C ILE A 395 12.64 -20.35 32.34
N ASN A 396 13.35 -19.90 33.37
CA ASN A 396 14.45 -20.64 33.98
C ASN A 396 13.96 -21.95 34.63
N LEU A 397 12.82 -21.91 35.32
CA LEU A 397 12.20 -23.10 35.90
C LEU A 397 11.81 -24.09 34.81
N LEU A 398 11.15 -23.62 33.74
CA LEU A 398 10.79 -24.48 32.60
C LEU A 398 12.02 -25.13 31.96
N LEU A 399 13.11 -24.38 31.77
CA LEU A 399 14.35 -24.90 31.20
C LEU A 399 15.00 -25.95 32.12
N GLU A 400 15.06 -25.70 33.42
CA GLU A 400 15.57 -26.65 34.42
C GLU A 400 14.77 -27.96 34.40
N TYR A 401 13.44 -27.86 34.32
CA TYR A 401 12.55 -29.01 34.17
C TYR A 401 12.81 -29.78 32.86
N LEU A 402 12.94 -29.10 31.72
CA LEU A 402 13.24 -29.75 30.44
C LEU A 402 14.59 -30.49 30.46
N ILE A 403 15.60 -29.92 31.11
CA ILE A 403 16.92 -30.56 31.28
C ILE A 403 16.80 -31.78 32.19
N ASN A 404 16.18 -31.64 33.37
CA ASN A 404 16.05 -32.73 34.35
C ASN A 404 15.24 -33.93 33.83
N PHE A 405 14.28 -33.68 32.93
CA PHE A 405 13.48 -34.72 32.28
C PHE A 405 14.09 -35.24 30.96
N ASN A 406 15.33 -34.86 30.64
CA ASN A 406 16.05 -35.25 29.42
C ASN A 406 15.22 -35.01 28.14
N ALA A 407 14.62 -33.82 28.05
CA ALA A 407 13.74 -33.44 26.94
C ALA A 407 14.49 -32.99 25.67
N PHE A 408 15.81 -32.79 25.73
CA PHE A 408 16.66 -32.44 24.59
C PHE A 408 17.41 -33.69 24.07
N PRO A 409 17.79 -33.74 22.79
CA PRO A 409 18.64 -34.82 22.28
C PRO A 409 20.03 -34.73 22.92
N ASP A 410 20.60 -35.90 23.22
CA ASP A 410 21.97 -36.02 23.72
C ASP A 410 22.88 -36.49 22.57
N LEU A 411 23.59 -35.54 21.97
CA LEU A 411 24.54 -35.80 20.89
C LEU A 411 25.94 -36.05 21.44
N ARG A 412 26.81 -36.66 20.63
CA ARG A 412 28.20 -36.97 21.01
C ARG A 412 28.97 -35.74 21.47
N GLU A 413 28.64 -34.57 20.93
CA GLU A 413 29.39 -33.34 21.13
C GLU A 413 28.70 -32.42 22.12
N LYS A 414 29.35 -32.23 23.27
CA LYS A 414 28.82 -31.41 24.36
C LYS A 414 28.56 -29.96 23.96
N CYS A 415 29.40 -29.37 23.10
CA CYS A 415 29.22 -28.00 22.62
C CYS A 415 27.90 -27.83 21.86
N ILE A 416 27.52 -28.82 21.04
CA ILE A 416 26.24 -28.80 20.33
C ILE A 416 25.09 -28.93 21.32
N ASN A 417 25.17 -29.84 22.29
CA ASN A 417 24.13 -30.01 23.33
C ASN A 417 23.91 -28.70 24.12
N SER A 418 24.99 -28.03 24.56
CA SER A 418 24.92 -26.73 25.22
C SER A 418 24.33 -25.64 24.32
N SER A 419 24.66 -25.67 23.02
CA SER A 419 24.13 -24.73 22.02
C SER A 419 22.62 -24.92 21.81
N ILE A 420 22.13 -26.16 21.79
CA ILE A 420 20.69 -26.47 21.68
C ILE A 420 19.93 -25.83 22.83
N VAL A 421 20.37 -26.06 24.08
CA VAL A 421 19.71 -25.54 25.27
C VAL A 421 19.73 -24.00 25.27
N LYS A 422 20.86 -23.39 24.92
CA LYS A 422 21.02 -21.94 24.91
C LYS A 422 20.18 -21.26 23.81
N SER A 423 20.23 -21.80 22.59
CA SER A 423 19.44 -21.30 21.46
C SER A 423 17.95 -21.48 21.73
N PHE A 424 17.54 -22.60 22.34
CA PHE A 424 16.16 -22.85 22.75
C PHE A 424 15.68 -21.82 23.78
N TYR A 425 16.49 -21.55 24.81
CA TYR A 425 16.18 -20.49 25.79
C TYR A 425 15.93 -19.15 25.11
N LYS A 426 16.79 -18.76 24.15
CA LYS A 426 16.67 -17.49 23.44
C LYS A 426 15.42 -17.39 22.57
N ILE A 427 15.07 -18.44 21.83
CA ILE A 427 13.85 -18.41 21.03
C ILE A 427 12.58 -18.51 21.87
N LEU A 428 12.63 -19.16 23.03
CA LEU A 428 11.52 -19.21 23.98
C LEU A 428 11.29 -17.85 24.64
N GLU A 429 12.37 -17.17 25.04
CA GLU A 429 12.34 -15.78 25.50
C GLU A 429 11.73 -14.87 24.43
N LEU A 430 12.20 -14.97 23.19
CA LEU A 430 11.68 -14.19 22.06
C LEU A 430 10.19 -14.47 21.80
N TYR A 431 9.77 -15.74 21.83
CA TYR A 431 8.38 -16.15 21.64
C TYR A 431 7.46 -15.55 22.71
N ILE A 432 7.86 -15.60 23.98
CA ILE A 432 7.08 -15.06 25.10
C ILE A 432 6.97 -13.53 24.99
N ILE A 433 8.03 -12.84 24.56
CA ILE A 433 8.04 -11.38 24.38
C ILE A 433 7.11 -10.96 23.23
N ASN A 434 7.12 -11.71 22.13
CA ASN A 434 6.40 -11.35 20.92
C ASN A 434 4.92 -11.76 20.93
N GLU A 435 4.56 -12.83 21.64
CA GLU A 435 3.20 -13.38 21.64
C GLU A 435 2.25 -12.67 22.61
N LYS A 436 1.05 -12.36 22.13
CA LYS A 436 0.00 -11.72 22.93
C LYS A 436 -0.76 -12.76 23.75
N ASN A 437 -1.00 -12.47 25.03
CA ASN A 437 -1.75 -13.33 25.96
C ASN A 437 -1.16 -14.74 26.03
N ILE A 438 0.13 -14.80 26.38
CA ILE A 438 0.83 -16.06 26.62
C ILE A 438 0.23 -16.77 27.83
N ASN A 439 0.11 -18.09 27.76
CA ASN A 439 -0.29 -18.97 28.85
C ASN A 439 0.53 -20.27 28.78
N LEU A 440 0.51 -21.09 29.83
CA LEU A 440 1.30 -22.32 29.86
C LEU A 440 0.94 -23.28 28.72
N SER A 441 -0.33 -23.33 28.29
CA SER A 441 -0.74 -24.17 27.16
C SER A 441 -0.08 -23.75 25.84
N LYS A 442 -0.01 -22.46 25.55
CA LYS A 442 0.71 -21.92 24.37
C LYS A 442 2.20 -22.19 24.45
N ILE A 443 2.80 -21.96 25.62
CA ILE A 443 4.23 -22.25 25.88
C ILE A 443 4.52 -23.73 25.68
N LYS A 444 3.65 -24.62 26.20
CA LYS A 444 3.74 -26.07 26.02
C LYS A 444 3.69 -26.45 24.54
N ASN A 445 2.69 -25.95 23.80
CA ASN A 445 2.52 -26.27 22.38
C ASN A 445 3.71 -25.78 21.55
N PHE A 446 4.20 -24.57 21.81
CA PHE A 446 5.41 -24.04 21.18
C PHE A 446 6.63 -24.90 21.51
N THR A 447 6.87 -25.18 22.80
CA THR A 447 8.00 -26.00 23.28
C THR A 447 8.01 -27.37 22.64
N LEU A 448 6.89 -28.10 22.66
CA LEU A 448 6.79 -29.42 22.05
C LEU A 448 7.06 -29.36 20.55
N LYS A 449 6.48 -28.39 19.84
CA LYS A 449 6.68 -28.23 18.39
C LYS A 449 8.15 -28.00 18.03
N ILE A 450 8.81 -27.09 18.75
CA ILE A 450 10.24 -26.81 18.56
C ILE A 450 11.09 -28.04 18.91
N LEU A 451 10.81 -28.72 20.02
CA LEU A 451 11.53 -29.94 20.41
C LEU A 451 11.40 -31.04 19.35
N MET A 452 10.20 -31.26 18.80
CA MET A 452 9.99 -32.23 17.73
C MET A 452 10.85 -31.92 16.50
N TRP A 453 10.94 -30.65 16.09
CA TRP A 453 11.83 -30.25 15.01
C TRP A 453 13.32 -30.37 15.39
N ILE A 454 13.69 -30.09 16.63
CA ILE A 454 15.07 -30.30 17.13
C ILE A 454 15.46 -31.77 16.97
N TYR A 455 14.65 -32.71 17.46
CA TYR A 455 14.94 -34.14 17.35
C TYR A 455 14.99 -34.63 15.91
N ARG A 456 14.15 -34.08 15.04
CA ARG A 456 14.10 -34.48 13.63
C ARG A 456 15.31 -34.00 12.85
N TYR A 457 15.66 -32.73 12.97
CA TYR A 457 16.61 -32.10 12.05
C TYR A 457 18.02 -32.01 12.63
N ILE A 458 18.19 -31.67 13.90
CA ILE A 458 19.51 -31.33 14.46
C ILE A 458 20.49 -32.51 14.47
N PRO A 459 20.13 -33.74 14.89
CA PRO A 459 21.09 -34.85 14.92
C PRO A 459 21.71 -35.17 13.57
N ASN A 460 20.91 -35.11 12.49
CA ASN A 460 21.41 -35.38 11.14
C ASN A 460 22.17 -34.18 10.57
N LEU A 461 21.63 -32.97 10.77
CA LEU A 461 22.19 -31.72 10.25
C LEU A 461 23.59 -31.44 10.78
N PHE A 462 23.87 -31.80 12.04
CA PHE A 462 25.16 -31.57 12.68
C PHE A 462 26.11 -32.76 12.63
N LYS A 463 25.67 -33.93 12.13
CA LYS A 463 26.49 -35.16 12.08
C LYS A 463 27.79 -34.98 11.29
N GLY A 464 27.75 -34.17 10.23
CA GLY A 464 28.89 -33.89 9.35
C GLY A 464 29.62 -32.57 9.65
N PHE A 465 29.24 -31.85 10.72
CA PHE A 465 29.78 -30.53 10.99
C PHE A 465 31.03 -30.58 11.87
N ASP A 466 32.21 -30.48 11.26
CA ASP A 466 33.50 -30.67 11.92
C ASP A 466 34.17 -29.33 12.33
N TYR A 467 33.58 -28.63 13.30
CA TYR A 467 34.10 -27.34 13.80
C TYR A 467 35.34 -27.46 14.70
N LEU A 468 35.77 -28.69 15.02
CA LEU A 468 36.95 -28.95 15.85
C LEU A 468 38.25 -28.85 15.03
N LYS A 469 38.17 -28.94 13.70
CA LYS A 469 39.31 -28.76 12.80
C LYS A 469 39.64 -27.28 12.60
N THR A 470 40.93 -26.95 12.65
CA THR A 470 41.49 -25.60 12.44
C THR A 470 42.48 -25.54 11.27
N SER A 471 42.62 -26.63 10.50
CA SER A 471 43.51 -26.74 9.33
C SER A 471 42.82 -26.32 8.02
N ASN A 472 43.61 -26.10 6.95
CA ASN A 472 43.23 -25.69 5.56
C ASN A 472 42.18 -26.55 4.80
N SER A 473 41.35 -27.33 5.48
CA SER A 473 40.21 -28.03 4.88
C SER A 473 39.00 -27.10 4.77
N ASP A 474 38.23 -27.20 3.68
CA ASP A 474 36.98 -26.47 3.51
C ASP A 474 35.93 -26.95 4.53
N ILE A 475 35.77 -26.20 5.63
CA ILE A 475 34.79 -26.49 6.67
C ILE A 475 33.51 -25.77 6.31
N TYR A 476 32.39 -26.50 6.26
CA TYR A 476 31.08 -25.94 5.97
C TYR A 476 30.15 -26.13 7.16
N ASN A 477 29.48 -25.04 7.56
CA ASN A 477 28.35 -25.12 8.47
C ASN A 477 27.09 -25.61 7.76
N PRO A 478 26.09 -26.09 8.51
CA PRO A 478 24.83 -26.51 7.91
C PRO A 478 24.05 -25.36 7.24
N LYS A 479 23.30 -25.67 6.19
CA LYS A 479 22.59 -24.73 5.32
C LYS A 479 21.11 -25.07 5.25
N ILE A 480 20.28 -24.04 5.36
CA ILE A 480 18.81 -24.16 5.38
C ILE A 480 18.24 -23.27 4.29
N LEU A 481 17.50 -23.86 3.36
CA LEU A 481 16.69 -23.14 2.39
C LEU A 481 15.22 -23.28 2.77
N TYR A 482 14.53 -22.18 3.02
CA TYR A 482 13.08 -22.16 3.18
C TYR A 482 12.47 -21.37 2.04
N TYR A 483 11.61 -22.01 1.25
CA TYR A 483 10.89 -21.36 0.15
C TYR A 483 9.38 -21.39 0.39
N GLY A 484 8.74 -20.23 0.27
CA GLY A 484 7.28 -20.10 0.27
C GLY A 484 6.73 -19.35 1.49
N ASN A 485 5.45 -19.56 1.79
CA ASN A 485 4.79 -18.93 2.93
C ASN A 485 5.35 -19.47 4.24
N ILE A 486 5.58 -18.60 5.23
CA ILE A 486 6.13 -19.00 6.53
C ILE A 486 5.16 -18.69 7.66
N LYS A 487 5.00 -19.63 8.60
CA LYS A 487 4.23 -19.45 9.83
C LYS A 487 5.15 -18.97 10.95
N LYS A 488 4.60 -18.29 11.96
CA LYS A 488 5.37 -17.73 13.09
C LYS A 488 6.31 -18.73 13.77
N HIS A 489 5.81 -19.91 14.13
CA HIS A 489 6.62 -20.92 14.82
C HIS A 489 7.80 -21.38 13.94
N GLU A 490 7.63 -21.44 12.62
CA GLU A 490 8.69 -21.81 11.67
C GLU A 490 9.75 -20.71 11.61
N ALA A 491 9.36 -19.44 11.63
CA ALA A 491 10.29 -18.31 11.73
C ALA A 491 11.13 -18.36 13.02
N TYR A 492 10.54 -18.68 14.17
CA TYR A 492 11.31 -18.92 15.41
C TYR A 492 12.30 -20.07 15.28
N PHE A 493 11.92 -21.14 14.57
CA PHE A 493 12.81 -22.27 14.34
C PHE A 493 13.96 -21.92 13.37
N LEU A 494 13.71 -21.09 12.35
CA LEU A 494 14.77 -20.55 11.50
C LEU A 494 15.77 -19.68 12.29
N ILE A 495 15.28 -18.85 13.22
CA ILE A 495 16.14 -18.10 14.16
C ILE A 495 16.95 -19.06 15.05
N PHE A 496 16.32 -20.12 15.57
CA PHE A 496 17.01 -21.15 16.35
C PHE A 496 18.15 -21.80 15.56
N LEU A 497 17.93 -22.14 14.28
CA LEU A 497 18.95 -22.73 13.41
C LEU A 497 20.12 -21.76 13.16
N SER A 498 19.83 -20.48 12.93
CA SER A 498 20.87 -19.44 12.81
C SER A 498 21.71 -19.32 14.09
N LEU A 499 21.05 -19.31 15.27
CA LEU A 499 21.74 -19.27 16.56
C LEU A 499 22.63 -20.49 16.80
N MET A 500 22.24 -21.65 16.28
CA MET A 500 22.99 -22.90 16.28
C MET A 500 24.20 -22.92 15.32
N GLY A 501 24.42 -21.87 14.53
CA GLY A 501 25.53 -21.78 13.58
C GLY A 501 25.17 -22.14 12.14
N CYS A 502 23.90 -22.31 11.80
CA CYS A 502 23.49 -22.63 10.42
C CYS A 502 23.38 -21.36 9.57
N ASP A 503 23.64 -21.49 8.27
CA ASP A 503 23.19 -20.53 7.28
C ASP A 503 21.70 -20.75 6.99
N VAL A 504 20.93 -19.67 6.90
CA VAL A 504 19.49 -19.72 6.68
C VAL A 504 19.11 -18.71 5.59
N LEU A 505 18.52 -19.22 4.51
CA LEU A 505 17.97 -18.41 3.44
C LEU A 505 16.45 -18.65 3.37
N TYR A 506 15.69 -17.61 3.72
CA TYR A 506 14.24 -17.57 3.55
C TYR A 506 13.91 -16.84 2.24
N VAL A 507 13.22 -17.50 1.31
CA VAL A 507 12.86 -16.96 0.00
C VAL A 507 11.34 -16.85 -0.12
N ASN A 508 10.84 -15.66 -0.47
CA ASN A 508 9.43 -15.43 -0.74
C ASN A 508 9.22 -14.35 -1.81
N SER A 509 8.53 -14.67 -2.91
CA SER A 509 8.31 -13.75 -4.02
C SER A 509 7.25 -12.67 -3.76
N GLN A 510 6.42 -12.82 -2.72
CA GLN A 510 5.20 -12.04 -2.54
C GLN A 510 5.29 -11.05 -1.37
N ASN A 511 5.62 -11.51 -0.16
CA ASN A 511 5.74 -10.65 1.02
C ASN A 511 6.46 -11.35 2.18
N ASP A 512 6.82 -10.55 3.18
CA ASP A 512 7.59 -10.96 4.36
C ASP A 512 6.81 -10.75 5.68
N SER A 513 5.49 -10.55 5.58
CA SER A 513 4.64 -10.09 6.69
C SER A 513 4.72 -10.99 7.93
N SER A 514 4.64 -12.31 7.73
CA SER A 514 4.60 -13.29 8.83
C SER A 514 5.94 -13.42 9.55
N PHE A 515 7.06 -13.23 8.86
CA PHE A 515 8.39 -13.25 9.47
C PHE A 515 8.67 -11.94 10.22
N LEU A 516 8.25 -10.80 9.66
CA LEU A 516 8.37 -9.48 10.30
C LEU A 516 7.68 -9.43 11.66
N GLU A 517 6.63 -10.22 11.89
CA GLU A 517 6.00 -10.31 13.20
C GLU A 517 6.90 -10.94 14.27
N VAL A 518 7.87 -11.78 13.87
CA VAL A 518 8.80 -12.50 14.74
C VAL A 518 10.12 -11.74 14.91
N ASP A 519 10.74 -11.28 13.82
CA ASP A 519 12.00 -10.50 13.84
C ASP A 519 11.78 -9.05 13.37
N LYS A 520 10.99 -8.30 14.13
CA LYS A 520 10.52 -6.94 13.76
C LYS A 520 11.64 -5.91 13.54
N ASN A 521 12.83 -6.16 14.09
CA ASN A 521 13.95 -5.21 14.07
C ASN A 521 15.13 -5.75 13.27
N ASN A 522 14.97 -6.86 12.53
CA ASN A 522 16.07 -7.51 11.80
C ASN A 522 17.26 -7.85 12.72
N ALA A 523 16.96 -8.21 13.97
CA ALA A 523 18.00 -8.46 14.98
C ALA A 523 18.71 -9.80 14.74
N TYR A 524 18.01 -10.74 14.09
CA TYR A 524 18.53 -12.07 13.79
C TYR A 524 18.75 -12.29 12.29
N SER A 525 17.94 -11.65 11.44
CA SER A 525 17.95 -11.83 9.99
C SER A 525 18.17 -10.52 9.24
N ASN A 526 18.93 -10.58 8.15
CA ASN A 526 19.07 -9.51 7.17
C ASN A 526 17.99 -9.62 6.10
N VAL A 527 17.65 -8.51 5.43
CA VAL A 527 16.60 -8.48 4.41
C VAL A 527 17.16 -7.95 3.11
N THR A 528 16.88 -8.66 2.02
CA THR A 528 17.12 -8.22 0.65
C THR A 528 15.77 -8.11 -0.04
N VAL A 529 15.40 -6.91 -0.46
CA VAL A 529 14.16 -6.64 -1.18
C VAL A 529 14.48 -6.43 -2.66
N LEU A 530 13.82 -7.21 -3.52
CA LEU A 530 13.90 -7.14 -4.97
C LEU A 530 12.86 -6.17 -5.55
N PRO A 531 13.05 -5.67 -6.79
CA PRO A 531 12.24 -4.57 -7.33
C PRO A 531 10.76 -4.92 -7.51
N ASN A 532 10.44 -6.18 -7.80
CA ASN A 532 9.08 -6.61 -8.13
C ASN A 532 8.56 -7.66 -7.13
N LEU A 533 7.24 -7.79 -7.05
CA LEU A 533 6.55 -8.81 -6.25
C LEU A 533 5.66 -9.68 -7.15
N CYS A 534 5.59 -10.98 -6.87
CA CYS A 534 4.76 -11.92 -7.61
C CYS A 534 4.15 -12.97 -6.67
N ALA A 535 2.98 -13.51 -7.02
CA ALA A 535 2.38 -14.64 -6.32
C ALA A 535 3.35 -15.82 -6.26
N ILE A 536 3.40 -16.52 -5.13
CA ILE A 536 4.30 -17.65 -4.92
C ILE A 536 3.92 -18.78 -5.87
N ARG A 537 4.88 -19.25 -6.67
CA ARG A 537 4.76 -20.41 -7.56
C ARG A 537 5.43 -21.65 -6.96
N GLU A 538 5.26 -22.80 -7.58
CA GLU A 538 6.01 -24.00 -7.20
C GLU A 538 7.52 -23.77 -7.32
N PHE A 539 8.30 -24.38 -6.42
CA PHE A 539 9.76 -24.30 -6.49
C PHE A 539 10.24 -24.97 -7.79
N PRO A 540 11.19 -24.36 -8.53
CA PRO A 540 11.62 -24.84 -9.84
C PRO A 540 12.26 -26.23 -9.75
N LYS A 541 11.87 -27.12 -10.67
CA LYS A 541 12.39 -28.49 -10.77
C LYS A 541 13.40 -28.66 -11.92
N GLU A 542 13.42 -27.71 -12.86
CA GLU A 542 14.29 -27.63 -14.02
C GLU A 542 14.52 -26.17 -14.42
N GLU A 543 15.49 -25.89 -15.29
CA GLU A 543 15.72 -24.55 -15.83
C GLU A 543 14.63 -24.18 -16.86
N LEU A 544 14.08 -22.98 -16.71
CA LEU A 544 13.13 -22.34 -17.62
C LEU A 544 13.88 -21.69 -18.80
N LEU A 545 13.25 -21.70 -19.98
CA LEU A 545 13.77 -21.04 -21.17
C LEU A 545 13.67 -19.52 -21.05
N THR A 546 14.81 -18.87 -20.82
CA THR A 546 14.90 -17.40 -20.70
C THR A 546 15.29 -16.75 -22.03
N ARG A 547 14.54 -15.72 -22.45
CA ARG A 547 14.98 -14.81 -23.52
C ARG A 547 15.67 -13.61 -22.88
N HIS A 548 16.96 -13.45 -23.15
CA HIS A 548 17.72 -12.32 -22.61
C HIS A 548 17.58 -11.10 -23.51
N GLU A 549 17.25 -9.97 -22.89
CA GLU A 549 17.35 -8.66 -23.53
C GLU A 549 18.82 -8.24 -23.64
N THR A 550 19.18 -7.64 -24.77
CA THR A 550 20.52 -7.10 -24.96
C THR A 550 20.68 -5.78 -24.23
N VAL A 551 21.92 -5.44 -23.86
CA VAL A 551 22.23 -4.13 -23.24
C VAL A 551 21.77 -2.97 -24.12
N ALA A 552 21.93 -3.10 -25.44
CA ALA A 552 21.46 -2.11 -26.40
C ALA A 552 19.92 -1.96 -26.40
N PHE A 553 19.19 -3.06 -26.27
CA PHE A 553 17.73 -3.03 -26.18
C PHE A 553 17.25 -2.33 -24.90
N LYS A 554 17.85 -2.67 -23.75
CA LYS A 554 17.53 -2.01 -22.46
C LYS A 554 17.82 -0.51 -22.51
N ALA A 555 18.99 -0.13 -23.01
CA ALA A 555 19.36 1.28 -23.15
C ALA A 555 18.41 2.04 -24.09
N SER A 556 17.99 1.45 -25.21
CA SER A 556 17.00 2.06 -26.10
C SER A 556 15.66 2.28 -25.40
N ASN A 557 15.19 1.29 -24.65
CA ASN A 557 13.90 1.36 -23.96
C ASN A 557 13.91 2.37 -22.80
N GLU A 558 15.02 2.46 -22.06
CA GLU A 558 15.22 3.48 -21.01
C GLU A 558 15.21 4.90 -21.60
N ILE A 559 15.93 5.13 -22.70
CA ILE A 559 15.95 6.42 -23.39
C ILE A 559 14.55 6.77 -23.94
N GLU A 560 13.85 5.80 -24.51
CA GLU A 560 12.50 5.99 -25.04
C GLU A 560 11.50 6.44 -23.96
N ASN A 561 11.54 5.82 -22.77
CA ASN A 561 10.65 6.16 -21.66
C ASN A 561 10.90 7.56 -21.09
N VAL A 562 12.08 8.15 -21.30
CA VAL A 562 12.35 9.54 -20.89
C VAL A 562 11.87 10.55 -21.94
N ILE A 563 11.95 10.20 -23.23
CA ILE A 563 11.69 11.13 -24.34
C ILE A 563 10.21 11.20 -24.74
N TYR A 564 9.49 10.07 -24.70
CA TYR A 564 8.13 9.96 -25.25
C TYR A 564 7.06 9.86 -24.17
N ASN A 565 7.07 10.80 -23.22
CA ASN A 565 6.02 10.88 -22.19
C ASN A 565 4.71 11.43 -22.75
N GLU A 566 3.59 11.06 -22.13
CA GLU A 566 2.25 11.47 -22.56
C GLU A 566 2.05 13.00 -22.53
N GLU A 567 2.82 13.72 -21.70
CA GLU A 567 2.66 15.15 -21.43
C GLU A 567 3.44 16.06 -22.40
N ASP A 568 4.46 15.54 -23.10
CA ASP A 568 5.43 16.36 -23.85
C ASP A 568 5.00 16.64 -25.31
N GLY A 569 3.87 16.08 -25.77
CA GLY A 569 3.33 16.28 -27.12
C GLY A 569 4.14 15.65 -28.26
N LEU A 570 5.24 14.96 -27.93
CA LEU A 570 6.07 14.18 -28.84
C LEU A 570 5.73 12.70 -28.70
N PHE A 571 5.14 12.14 -29.74
CA PHE A 571 4.68 10.75 -29.75
C PHE A 571 5.48 9.89 -30.72
N LYS A 572 5.75 8.65 -30.34
CA LYS A 572 6.32 7.65 -31.24
C LYS A 572 5.21 7.02 -32.10
N PRO A 573 5.55 6.49 -33.29
CA PRO A 573 4.59 5.73 -34.09
C PRO A 573 3.99 4.58 -33.27
N TRP A 574 2.67 4.44 -33.34
CA TRP A 574 1.89 3.39 -32.68
C TRP A 574 1.99 3.36 -31.15
N GLN A 575 2.37 4.47 -30.51
CA GLN A 575 2.52 4.56 -29.06
C GLN A 575 1.24 4.19 -28.30
N PHE A 576 0.07 4.52 -28.85
CA PHE A 576 -1.22 4.40 -28.18
C PHE A 576 -2.09 3.30 -28.78
N GLU A 577 -1.49 2.29 -29.42
CA GLU A 577 -2.22 1.20 -30.07
C GLU A 577 -3.11 0.40 -29.10
N ASP A 578 -2.70 0.27 -27.83
CA ASP A 578 -3.46 -0.42 -26.79
C ASP A 578 -4.50 0.47 -26.07
N TYR A 579 -4.59 1.76 -26.43
CA TYR A 579 -5.43 2.73 -25.75
C TYR A 579 -6.85 2.73 -26.31
N LYS A 580 -7.81 3.16 -25.49
CA LYS A 580 -9.16 3.45 -25.97
C LYS A 580 -9.16 4.76 -26.76
N THR A 581 -10.13 4.94 -27.65
CA THR A 581 -10.32 6.22 -28.35
C THR A 581 -11.65 6.84 -27.99
N SER A 582 -11.71 8.17 -27.96
CA SER A 582 -12.94 8.94 -27.78
C SER A 582 -13.01 10.05 -28.83
N PRO A 583 -14.08 10.09 -29.65
CA PRO A 583 -14.24 11.16 -30.63
C PRO A 583 -14.58 12.48 -29.92
N LEU A 584 -14.03 13.58 -30.43
CA LEU A 584 -14.40 14.95 -30.07
C LEU A 584 -14.83 15.66 -31.36
N THR A 585 -16.07 15.43 -31.79
CA THR A 585 -16.57 16.01 -33.04
C THR A 585 -16.65 17.53 -32.88
N LEU A 586 -15.81 18.24 -33.64
CA LEU A 586 -15.66 19.68 -33.55
C LEU A 586 -16.81 20.39 -34.28
N ARG A 587 -17.26 21.49 -33.69
CA ARG A 587 -18.14 22.46 -34.34
C ARG A 587 -17.28 23.56 -34.95
N ALA A 588 -17.18 23.60 -36.28
CA ALA A 588 -16.25 24.46 -37.00
C ALA A 588 -16.97 25.32 -38.04
N THR A 589 -16.37 26.45 -38.42
CA THR A 589 -16.79 27.17 -39.63
C THR A 589 -16.32 26.46 -40.90
N TYR A 590 -16.90 26.79 -42.06
CA TYR A 590 -16.47 26.17 -43.32
C TYR A 590 -14.99 26.45 -43.65
N ASP A 591 -14.48 27.63 -43.28
CA ASP A 591 -13.07 27.98 -43.47
C ASP A 591 -12.15 27.21 -42.51
N GLU A 592 -12.53 27.08 -41.24
CA GLU A 592 -11.79 26.25 -40.27
C GLU A 592 -11.78 24.77 -40.67
N LEU A 593 -12.88 24.23 -41.20
CA LEU A 593 -12.93 22.87 -41.72
C LEU A 593 -11.84 22.63 -42.76
N LYS A 594 -11.66 23.56 -43.71
CA LYS A 594 -10.62 23.46 -44.75
C LYS A 594 -9.21 23.55 -44.19
N LEU A 595 -9.00 24.38 -43.16
CA LEU A 595 -7.71 24.51 -42.48
C LEU A 595 -7.36 23.22 -41.71
N LEU A 596 -8.28 22.74 -40.89
CA LEU A 596 -8.08 21.57 -40.03
C LEU A 596 -7.97 20.26 -40.81
N TRP A 597 -8.55 20.19 -42.03
CA TRP A 597 -8.61 18.96 -42.82
C TRP A 597 -7.24 18.29 -43.00
N ASN A 598 -6.15 19.06 -43.16
CA ASN A 598 -4.80 18.50 -43.34
C ASN A 598 -3.95 18.47 -42.06
N GLU A 599 -4.47 18.97 -40.94
CA GLU A 599 -3.78 18.98 -39.66
C GLU A 599 -3.88 17.61 -38.97
N GLU A 600 -2.78 17.20 -38.33
CA GLU A 600 -2.71 16.00 -37.50
C GLU A 600 -3.56 16.15 -36.24
N ALA A 601 -4.06 15.04 -35.70
CA ALA A 601 -4.92 15.05 -34.52
C ALA A 601 -4.29 15.80 -33.34
N ARG A 602 -3.01 15.59 -33.06
CA ARG A 602 -2.27 16.21 -31.95
C ARG A 602 -2.16 17.74 -32.01
N ILE A 603 -2.33 18.34 -33.19
CA ILE A 603 -2.28 19.79 -33.38
C ILE A 603 -3.67 20.42 -33.19
N ARG A 604 -4.74 19.63 -33.25
CA ARG A 604 -6.11 20.12 -33.14
C ARG A 604 -6.49 20.40 -31.69
N SER A 605 -7.24 21.49 -31.50
CA SER A 605 -7.77 21.86 -30.19
C SER A 605 -8.64 20.73 -29.60
N GLY A 606 -8.33 20.33 -28.38
CA GLY A 606 -9.03 19.27 -27.64
C GLY A 606 -8.34 17.90 -27.69
N PHE A 607 -7.30 17.72 -28.50
CA PHE A 607 -6.52 16.48 -28.45
C PHE A 607 -5.85 16.32 -27.09
N LYS A 608 -6.07 15.18 -26.46
CA LYS A 608 -5.46 14.85 -25.17
C LYS A 608 -5.44 13.34 -24.93
N ILE A 609 -4.56 12.93 -24.05
CA ILE A 609 -4.44 11.55 -23.57
C ILE A 609 -4.69 11.59 -22.07
N GLU A 610 -5.71 10.89 -21.60
CA GLU A 610 -6.03 10.79 -20.18
C GLU A 610 -6.52 9.38 -19.84
N ASN A 611 -5.99 8.80 -18.76
CA ASN A 611 -6.44 7.51 -18.21
C ASN A 611 -6.52 6.38 -19.25
N GLY A 612 -5.50 6.23 -20.11
CA GLY A 612 -5.47 5.19 -21.14
C GLY A 612 -6.48 5.41 -22.29
N THR A 613 -6.96 6.64 -22.48
CA THR A 613 -7.88 7.03 -23.55
C THR A 613 -7.33 8.22 -24.34
N VAL A 614 -7.29 8.10 -25.67
CA VAL A 614 -6.95 9.19 -26.59
C VAL A 614 -8.23 9.89 -27.04
N TYR A 615 -8.34 11.17 -26.75
CA TYR A 615 -9.43 12.03 -27.18
C TYR A 615 -9.03 12.70 -28.49
N ILE A 616 -9.75 12.41 -29.57
CA ILE A 616 -9.35 12.77 -30.93
C ILE A 616 -10.35 13.77 -31.51
N PRO A 617 -9.93 15.02 -31.79
CA PRO A 617 -10.77 16.01 -32.46
C PRO A 617 -11.01 15.64 -33.93
N ASN A 618 -12.26 15.42 -34.30
CA ASN A 618 -12.64 15.01 -35.65
C ASN A 618 -13.75 15.90 -36.23
N LEU A 619 -13.90 15.91 -37.55
CA LEU A 619 -14.85 16.76 -38.26
C LEU A 619 -15.99 15.93 -38.85
N PHE A 620 -17.22 16.42 -38.76
CA PHE A 620 -18.34 15.85 -39.49
C PHE A 620 -19.22 16.99 -40.00
N ALA A 621 -19.20 17.25 -41.31
CA ALA A 621 -19.92 18.36 -41.90
C ALA A 621 -20.56 18.04 -43.25
N LYS A 622 -21.69 18.71 -43.48
CA LYS A 622 -22.37 18.81 -44.76
C LYS A 622 -22.15 20.19 -45.37
N ILE A 623 -21.77 20.23 -46.63
CA ILE A 623 -21.64 21.42 -47.46
C ILE A 623 -22.84 21.44 -48.41
N SER A 624 -23.84 22.28 -48.09
CA SER A 624 -25.11 22.39 -48.80
C SER A 624 -25.09 23.56 -49.78
N GLY A 625 -25.16 23.28 -51.08
CA GLY A 625 -25.06 24.26 -52.16
C GLY A 625 -23.65 24.38 -52.79
N VAL A 626 -23.42 25.46 -53.53
CA VAL A 626 -22.17 25.80 -54.22
C VAL A 626 -21.83 27.28 -54.07
N ASN A 627 -20.54 27.63 -54.19
CA ASN A 627 -20.09 29.02 -54.30
C ASN A 627 -20.59 29.65 -55.62
N SER A 628 -20.73 30.97 -55.63
CA SER A 628 -21.02 31.76 -56.84
C SER A 628 -19.97 31.57 -57.92
N ASP A 629 -18.69 31.51 -57.53
CA ASP A 629 -17.64 31.01 -58.42
C ASP A 629 -17.53 29.48 -58.25
N LEU A 630 -18.04 28.76 -59.25
CA LEU A 630 -18.00 27.31 -59.30
C LEU A 630 -16.56 26.74 -59.20
N ASN A 631 -15.54 27.50 -59.63
CA ASN A 631 -14.16 27.04 -59.52
C ASN A 631 -13.67 26.97 -58.06
N LEU A 632 -14.17 27.84 -57.18
CA LEU A 632 -13.87 27.78 -55.75
C LEU A 632 -14.42 26.48 -55.16
N TYR A 633 -15.70 26.21 -55.41
CA TYR A 633 -16.36 24.98 -54.97
C TYR A 633 -15.60 23.71 -55.39
N TRP A 634 -15.20 23.64 -56.66
CA TRP A 634 -14.46 22.47 -57.14
C TRP A 634 -13.02 22.40 -56.61
N ASN A 635 -12.37 23.54 -56.37
CA ASN A 635 -11.05 23.56 -55.75
C ASN A 635 -11.13 23.07 -54.30
N ASP A 636 -12.17 23.44 -53.55
CA ASP A 636 -12.41 22.93 -52.20
C ASP A 636 -12.64 21.42 -52.22
N LEU A 637 -13.56 20.91 -53.06
CA LEU A 637 -13.78 19.47 -53.23
C LEU A 637 -12.49 18.72 -53.61
N LYS A 638 -11.72 19.26 -54.57
CA LYS A 638 -10.45 18.67 -55.02
C LYS A 638 -9.41 18.65 -53.91
N THR A 639 -9.33 19.69 -53.08
CA THR A 639 -8.37 19.79 -51.99
C THR A 639 -8.68 18.75 -50.92
N LEU A 640 -9.95 18.67 -50.49
CA LEU A 640 -10.38 17.69 -49.47
C LEU A 640 -10.24 16.26 -49.98
N LYS A 641 -10.63 15.99 -51.23
CA LYS A 641 -10.51 14.66 -51.87
C LYS A 641 -9.07 14.17 -51.98
N ASN A 642 -8.12 15.06 -52.27
CA ASN A 642 -6.72 14.68 -52.52
C ASN A 642 -5.88 14.66 -51.24
N ALA A 643 -6.48 14.88 -50.07
CA ALA A 643 -5.79 14.77 -48.80
C ALA A 643 -5.32 13.33 -48.53
N LYS A 644 -4.31 13.20 -47.67
CA LYS A 644 -3.79 11.89 -47.27
C LYS A 644 -4.88 11.07 -46.56
N ASP A 645 -4.86 9.75 -46.79
CA ASP A 645 -5.77 8.77 -46.15
C ASP A 645 -7.25 9.10 -46.34
N THR A 646 -7.62 9.55 -47.55
CA THR A 646 -9.00 9.97 -47.90
C THR A 646 -9.66 8.98 -48.87
N LEU A 647 -10.88 8.56 -48.55
CA LEU A 647 -11.75 7.81 -49.45
C LEU A 647 -12.83 8.74 -50.03
N PHE A 648 -13.01 8.68 -51.35
CA PHE A 648 -13.97 9.51 -52.09
C PHE A 648 -15.17 8.69 -52.58
N ILE A 649 -16.36 9.04 -52.11
CA ILE A 649 -17.63 8.38 -52.45
C ILE A 649 -18.47 9.33 -53.29
N TYR A 650 -18.90 8.89 -54.47
CA TYR A 650 -19.66 9.73 -55.42
C TYR A 650 -20.83 9.00 -56.09
N LYS A 651 -21.12 7.77 -55.64
CA LYS A 651 -22.26 6.97 -56.09
C LYS A 651 -23.13 6.70 -54.86
N ILE A 652 -24.35 7.22 -54.87
CA ILE A 652 -25.31 7.13 -53.76
C ILE A 652 -26.56 6.38 -54.22
N PRO A 653 -27.05 5.38 -53.46
CA PRO A 653 -26.44 4.82 -52.24
C PRO A 653 -25.09 4.12 -52.54
N HIS A 654 -24.16 4.17 -51.59
CA HIS A 654 -22.83 3.53 -51.75
C HIS A 654 -22.91 2.06 -51.35
N LYS A 655 -23.66 1.75 -50.29
CA LYS A 655 -23.98 0.40 -49.83
C LYS A 655 -25.45 0.05 -50.03
N HIS A 656 -25.66 -1.20 -50.41
CA HIS A 656 -26.94 -1.87 -50.35
C HIS A 656 -26.96 -2.87 -49.19
N ASP A 657 -28.15 -3.15 -48.66
CA ASP A 657 -28.35 -4.12 -47.58
C ASP A 657 -28.28 -5.56 -48.13
N ASP A 658 -27.05 -5.98 -48.46
CA ASP A 658 -26.77 -7.27 -49.10
C ASP A 658 -26.48 -8.35 -48.04
N TYR A 659 -27.52 -8.75 -47.30
CA TYR A 659 -27.46 -9.87 -46.36
C TYR A 659 -28.77 -10.66 -46.31
N SER A 660 -28.69 -11.94 -45.96
CA SER A 660 -29.89 -12.76 -45.80
C SER A 660 -30.56 -12.52 -44.45
N ASN A 661 -31.88 -12.70 -44.36
CA ASN A 661 -32.60 -12.65 -43.07
C ASN A 661 -32.04 -13.68 -42.07
N TYR A 662 -31.57 -14.83 -42.56
CA TYR A 662 -30.92 -15.84 -41.73
C TYR A 662 -29.63 -15.30 -41.09
N ASP A 663 -28.79 -14.60 -41.86
CA ASP A 663 -27.58 -13.98 -41.35
C ASP A 663 -27.90 -12.90 -40.32
N LEU A 664 -28.86 -12.02 -40.62
CA LEU A 664 -29.28 -10.93 -39.73
C LEU A 664 -29.73 -11.46 -38.36
N TYR A 665 -30.71 -12.36 -38.33
CA TYR A 665 -31.27 -12.85 -37.06
C TYR A 665 -30.32 -13.81 -36.31
N SER A 666 -29.36 -14.45 -36.99
CA SER A 666 -28.34 -15.26 -36.31
C SER A 666 -27.48 -14.45 -35.33
N LEU A 667 -27.33 -13.15 -35.57
CA LEU A 667 -26.58 -12.24 -34.71
C LEU A 667 -27.28 -11.90 -33.39
N SER A 668 -28.56 -12.23 -33.23
CA SER A 668 -29.30 -11.99 -31.98
C SER A 668 -28.62 -12.64 -30.76
N TYR A 669 -27.98 -13.81 -30.94
CA TYR A 669 -27.23 -14.50 -29.89
C TYR A 669 -25.99 -13.72 -29.40
N CYS A 670 -25.49 -12.78 -30.20
CA CYS A 670 -24.37 -11.93 -29.81
C CYS A 670 -24.78 -10.84 -28.82
N PHE A 671 -26.07 -10.64 -28.55
CA PHE A 671 -26.57 -9.64 -27.61
C PHE A 671 -26.99 -10.26 -26.27
N LYS A 672 -26.58 -9.65 -25.16
CA LYS A 672 -27.08 -9.93 -23.81
C LYS A 672 -27.53 -8.63 -23.16
N ASN A 673 -28.79 -8.58 -22.72
CA ASN A 673 -29.39 -7.38 -22.11
C ASN A 673 -29.22 -6.10 -22.96
N GLY A 674 -29.30 -6.24 -24.29
CA GLY A 674 -29.15 -5.11 -25.23
C GLY A 674 -27.71 -4.63 -25.46
N VAL A 675 -26.70 -5.31 -24.90
CA VAL A 675 -25.27 -5.03 -25.09
C VAL A 675 -24.62 -6.15 -25.89
N LEU A 676 -23.68 -5.82 -26.76
CA LEU A 676 -22.91 -6.78 -27.54
C LEU A 676 -21.93 -7.56 -26.64
N ASP A 677 -22.08 -8.87 -26.61
CA ASP A 677 -21.22 -9.81 -25.87
C ASP A 677 -20.03 -10.21 -26.74
N LYS A 678 -18.83 -9.82 -26.30
CA LYS A 678 -17.58 -10.03 -27.02
C LYS A 678 -17.30 -11.52 -27.26
N GLU A 679 -17.51 -12.38 -26.26
CA GLU A 679 -17.17 -13.81 -26.38
C GLU A 679 -18.06 -14.52 -27.41
N ASN A 680 -19.36 -14.20 -27.40
CA ASN A 680 -20.31 -14.72 -28.37
C ASN A 680 -20.00 -14.23 -29.78
N LEU A 681 -19.66 -12.94 -29.94
CA LEU A 681 -19.30 -12.37 -31.23
C LEU A 681 -18.05 -13.03 -31.83
N LEU A 682 -16.98 -13.18 -31.04
CA LEU A 682 -15.71 -13.77 -31.52
C LEU A 682 -15.87 -15.22 -31.99
N LYS A 683 -16.86 -15.95 -31.47
CA LYS A 683 -17.19 -17.33 -31.87
C LYS A 683 -18.17 -17.39 -33.05
N HIS A 684 -18.79 -16.27 -33.42
CA HIS A 684 -19.83 -16.24 -34.43
C HIS A 684 -19.24 -16.36 -35.84
N ARG A 685 -19.88 -17.15 -36.72
CA ARG A 685 -19.39 -17.41 -38.09
C ARG A 685 -19.26 -16.16 -38.98
N LEU A 686 -20.00 -15.09 -38.65
CA LEU A 686 -19.96 -13.83 -39.40
C LEU A 686 -18.86 -12.87 -38.92
N TYR A 687 -18.12 -13.21 -37.86
CA TYR A 687 -17.02 -12.39 -37.38
C TYR A 687 -15.79 -12.51 -38.30
N LYS A 688 -15.46 -11.41 -38.98
CA LYS A 688 -14.40 -11.38 -40.02
C LYS A 688 -13.11 -10.71 -39.56
N PHE A 689 -13.04 -10.22 -38.33
CA PHE A 689 -11.95 -9.35 -37.86
C PHE A 689 -10.85 -10.07 -37.06
N SER A 690 -10.84 -11.40 -37.04
CA SER A 690 -9.88 -12.19 -36.26
C SER A 690 -8.41 -11.95 -36.65
N TYR A 691 -8.15 -11.53 -37.89
CA TYR A 691 -6.80 -11.21 -38.39
C TYR A 691 -6.31 -9.81 -38.00
N LEU A 692 -7.20 -8.93 -37.52
CA LEU A 692 -6.81 -7.61 -37.03
C LEU A 692 -6.07 -7.75 -35.69
N LYS A 693 -5.24 -6.76 -35.36
CA LYS A 693 -4.60 -6.71 -34.03
C LYS A 693 -5.68 -6.72 -32.93
N THR A 694 -5.45 -7.47 -31.86
CA THR A 694 -6.41 -7.64 -30.76
C THR A 694 -6.90 -6.32 -30.15
N PRO A 695 -6.04 -5.29 -29.95
CA PRO A 695 -6.50 -3.99 -29.47
C PRO A 695 -7.52 -3.33 -30.40
N LEU A 696 -7.28 -3.34 -31.71
CA LEU A 696 -8.20 -2.77 -32.69
C LEU A 696 -9.54 -3.52 -32.73
N GLN A 697 -9.53 -4.86 -32.61
CA GLN A 697 -10.77 -5.63 -32.47
C GLN A 697 -11.60 -5.17 -31.26
N ASN A 698 -10.94 -4.91 -30.13
CA ASN A 698 -11.60 -4.39 -28.93
C ASN A 698 -12.20 -3.00 -29.17
N VAL A 699 -11.45 -2.09 -29.80
CA VAL A 699 -11.93 -0.74 -30.13
C VAL A 699 -13.18 -0.81 -31.02
N ILE A 700 -13.18 -1.63 -32.06
CA ILE A 700 -14.34 -1.80 -32.95
C ILE A 700 -15.58 -2.27 -32.15
N ILE A 701 -15.42 -3.28 -31.28
CA ILE A 701 -16.51 -3.80 -30.46
C ILE A 701 -17.03 -2.74 -29.47
N ASP A 702 -16.12 -1.99 -28.84
CA ASP A 702 -16.46 -0.89 -27.95
C ASP A 702 -17.23 0.22 -28.68
N LYS A 703 -16.83 0.55 -29.92
CA LYS A 703 -17.54 1.53 -30.76
C LYS A 703 -18.89 1.05 -31.23
N ILE A 704 -19.06 -0.24 -31.55
CA ILE A 704 -20.40 -0.79 -31.81
C ILE A 704 -21.27 -0.56 -30.59
N ASN A 705 -20.82 -0.97 -29.40
CA ASN A 705 -21.58 -0.77 -28.16
C ASN A 705 -21.87 0.70 -27.84
N LEU A 706 -20.97 1.61 -28.18
CA LEU A 706 -21.19 3.05 -28.06
C LEU A 706 -22.28 3.53 -29.02
N LEU A 707 -22.23 3.11 -30.29
CA LEU A 707 -23.20 3.48 -31.32
C LEU A 707 -24.62 3.07 -30.95
N LEU A 708 -24.79 1.90 -30.34
CA LEU A 708 -26.09 1.39 -29.87
C LEU A 708 -26.72 2.23 -28.75
N LYS A 709 -25.91 3.02 -28.02
CA LYS A 709 -26.34 3.82 -26.87
C LYS A 709 -26.52 5.30 -27.19
N LEU A 710 -25.78 5.81 -28.18
CA LEU A 710 -25.81 7.23 -28.52
C LEU A 710 -27.13 7.61 -29.22
N PRO A 711 -27.72 8.77 -28.89
CA PRO A 711 -28.92 9.29 -29.57
C PRO A 711 -28.56 9.93 -30.94
N ILE A 712 -27.72 9.27 -31.72
CA ILE A 712 -27.21 9.77 -33.01
C ILE A 712 -28.22 9.60 -34.14
N PHE A 713 -29.05 8.55 -34.08
CA PHE A 713 -30.11 8.31 -35.05
C PHE A 713 -31.40 9.04 -34.64
N LYS A 714 -32.14 9.59 -35.61
CA LYS A 714 -33.45 10.24 -35.35
C LYS A 714 -34.52 9.21 -34.96
N ASN A 715 -34.45 8.00 -35.50
CA ASN A 715 -35.31 6.89 -35.13
C ASN A 715 -34.72 6.13 -33.93
N SER A 716 -35.58 5.57 -33.08
CA SER A 716 -35.14 4.74 -31.95
C SER A 716 -34.42 3.48 -32.44
N VAL A 717 -33.30 3.14 -31.82
CA VAL A 717 -32.54 1.91 -32.09
C VAL A 717 -33.28 0.71 -31.46
N ASP A 718 -34.23 0.15 -32.21
CA ASP A 718 -34.92 -1.08 -31.85
C ASP A 718 -34.04 -2.32 -32.07
N ASP A 719 -34.52 -3.49 -31.64
CA ASP A 719 -33.71 -4.72 -31.67
C ASP A 719 -33.34 -5.15 -33.09
N GLU A 720 -34.18 -4.91 -34.10
CA GLU A 720 -33.85 -5.21 -35.49
C GLU A 720 -32.76 -4.27 -36.01
N PHE A 721 -32.84 -2.98 -35.70
CA PHE A 721 -31.84 -2.00 -36.09
C PHE A 721 -30.48 -2.26 -35.41
N LYS A 722 -30.45 -2.81 -34.17
CA LYS A 722 -29.20 -3.27 -33.54
C LYS A 722 -28.53 -4.37 -34.35
N LEU A 723 -29.31 -5.32 -34.90
CA LEU A 723 -28.79 -6.37 -35.77
C LEU A 723 -28.27 -5.79 -37.09
N LYS A 724 -28.98 -4.82 -37.67
CA LYS A 724 -28.53 -4.08 -38.86
C LYS A 724 -27.19 -3.39 -38.60
N ILE A 725 -27.05 -2.66 -37.49
CA ILE A 725 -25.79 -2.01 -37.09
C ILE A 725 -24.64 -3.03 -37.07
N LEU A 726 -24.85 -4.16 -36.40
CA LEU A 726 -23.81 -5.18 -36.27
C LEU A 726 -23.43 -5.81 -37.61
N ILE A 727 -24.39 -6.23 -38.43
CA ILE A 727 -24.10 -6.88 -39.72
C ILE A 727 -23.45 -5.91 -40.72
N THR A 728 -23.86 -4.64 -40.73
CA THR A 728 -23.27 -3.61 -41.59
C THR A 728 -21.81 -3.36 -41.20
N ILE A 729 -21.50 -3.26 -39.91
CA ILE A 729 -20.11 -3.04 -39.45
C ILE A 729 -19.25 -4.27 -39.70
N LEU A 730 -19.74 -5.49 -39.46
CA LEU A 730 -19.00 -6.73 -39.78
C LEU A 730 -18.71 -6.90 -41.28
N ASN A 731 -19.49 -6.23 -42.14
CA ASN A 731 -19.32 -6.22 -43.59
C ASN A 731 -18.78 -4.87 -44.11
N ILE A 732 -18.03 -4.11 -43.29
CA ILE A 732 -17.41 -2.87 -43.75
C ILE A 732 -16.43 -3.13 -44.91
N ASP A 733 -16.33 -2.18 -45.83
CA ASP A 733 -15.53 -2.37 -47.04
C ASP A 733 -14.05 -2.43 -46.70
N LYS A 734 -13.29 -3.21 -47.48
CA LYS A 734 -11.86 -3.40 -47.27
C LYS A 734 -11.09 -2.08 -47.25
N ASP A 735 -11.40 -1.15 -48.15
CA ASP A 735 -10.73 0.14 -48.24
C ASP A 735 -10.92 0.98 -46.97
N ILE A 736 -12.12 0.93 -46.37
CA ILE A 736 -12.40 1.60 -45.10
C ILE A 736 -11.66 0.91 -43.95
N LEU A 737 -11.63 -0.43 -43.94
CA LEU A 737 -10.94 -1.19 -42.91
C LEU A 737 -9.42 -1.00 -42.96
N GLU A 738 -8.85 -0.80 -44.15
CA GLU A 738 -7.44 -0.41 -44.32
C GLU A 738 -7.17 0.99 -43.76
N LEU A 739 -8.08 1.94 -43.94
CA LEU A 739 -7.96 3.28 -43.32
C LEU A 739 -7.99 3.19 -41.79
N ILE A 740 -8.90 2.38 -41.23
CA ILE A 740 -8.98 2.14 -39.78
C ILE A 740 -7.65 1.54 -39.25
N GLN A 741 -7.08 0.57 -39.96
CA GLN A 741 -5.83 -0.08 -39.54
C GLN A 741 -4.60 0.83 -39.64
N LYS A 742 -4.60 1.81 -40.55
CA LYS A 742 -3.49 2.77 -40.73
C LYS A 742 -3.56 3.93 -39.74
N PHE A 743 -4.64 4.05 -38.97
CA PHE A 743 -4.86 5.21 -38.13
C PHE A 743 -4.05 5.15 -36.84
N ASP A 744 -2.92 5.85 -36.85
CA ASP A 744 -2.11 6.13 -35.67
C ASP A 744 -2.61 7.43 -35.01
N TYR A 745 -3.20 7.30 -33.82
CA TYR A 745 -4.15 8.27 -33.25
C TYR A 745 -3.68 9.72 -33.17
N PRO A 746 -2.41 10.03 -32.81
CA PRO A 746 -1.96 11.42 -32.74
C PRO A 746 -1.72 12.07 -34.10
N PHE A 747 -1.64 11.30 -35.17
CA PHE A 747 -1.15 11.76 -36.47
C PHE A 747 -2.29 11.97 -37.48
N SER A 748 -2.16 11.38 -38.68
CA SER A 748 -3.07 11.58 -39.82
C SER A 748 -4.43 10.94 -39.54
N ILE A 749 -5.47 11.77 -39.46
CA ILE A 749 -6.85 11.31 -39.30
C ILE A 749 -7.38 10.76 -40.64
N PRO A 750 -7.96 9.56 -40.70
CA PRO A 750 -8.55 9.02 -41.92
C PRO A 750 -9.84 9.77 -42.29
N LYS A 751 -10.13 9.88 -43.59
CA LYS A 751 -11.15 10.82 -44.09
C LYS A 751 -12.11 10.22 -45.10
N ILE A 752 -13.34 10.73 -45.08
CA ILE A 752 -14.39 10.45 -46.06
C ILE A 752 -14.82 11.75 -46.70
N VAL A 753 -14.77 11.80 -48.02
CA VAL A 753 -15.40 12.86 -48.81
C VAL A 753 -16.50 12.23 -49.63
N MET A 754 -17.74 12.64 -49.39
CA MET A 754 -18.91 12.20 -50.13
C MET A 754 -19.39 13.31 -51.05
N TYR A 755 -19.79 12.97 -52.28
CA TYR A 755 -20.41 13.88 -53.23
C TYR A 755 -21.80 13.36 -53.61
N HIS A 756 -22.83 14.13 -53.29
CA HIS A 756 -24.23 13.74 -53.45
C HIS A 756 -25.00 14.78 -54.28
N ASN A 757 -25.22 14.50 -55.56
CA ASN A 757 -25.74 15.47 -56.53
C ASN A 757 -27.10 15.09 -57.16
N ASN A 758 -27.77 14.07 -56.63
CA ASN A 758 -29.02 13.53 -57.17
C ASN A 758 -30.06 13.36 -56.05
N GLU A 759 -31.22 12.80 -56.38
CA GLU A 759 -32.36 12.64 -55.46
C GLU A 759 -32.36 11.30 -54.71
N ASN A 760 -31.31 10.48 -54.88
CA ASN A 760 -31.25 9.17 -54.24
C ASN A 760 -31.06 9.33 -52.74
N LEU A 761 -31.74 8.51 -51.95
CA LEU A 761 -31.56 8.49 -50.51
C LEU A 761 -30.35 7.61 -50.13
N LEU A 762 -29.68 7.98 -49.04
CA LEU A 762 -28.69 7.12 -48.39
C LEU A 762 -29.41 5.90 -47.80
N SER A 763 -28.78 4.73 -47.92
CA SER A 763 -29.30 3.50 -47.29
C SER A 763 -29.08 3.52 -45.77
N ASP A 764 -29.79 2.65 -45.03
CA ASP A 764 -29.52 2.42 -43.61
C ASP A 764 -28.04 2.06 -43.39
N SER A 765 -27.49 1.21 -44.27
CA SER A 765 -26.08 0.84 -44.24
C SER A 765 -25.12 2.02 -44.45
N ASP A 766 -25.42 2.94 -45.36
CA ASP A 766 -24.62 4.16 -45.55
C ASP A 766 -24.61 5.03 -44.28
N ILE A 767 -25.78 5.22 -43.67
CA ILE A 767 -25.93 6.01 -42.44
C ILE A 767 -25.21 5.36 -41.26
N ILE A 768 -25.32 4.03 -41.10
CA ILE A 768 -24.59 3.27 -40.06
C ILE A 768 -23.08 3.41 -40.25
N VAL A 769 -22.57 3.29 -41.48
CA VAL A 769 -21.13 3.44 -41.75
C VAL A 769 -20.66 4.86 -41.45
N LEU A 770 -21.37 5.90 -41.90
CA LEU A 770 -20.98 7.29 -41.62
C LEU A 770 -20.93 7.59 -40.12
N THR A 771 -21.96 7.18 -39.38
CA THR A 771 -22.02 7.37 -37.92
C THR A 771 -20.97 6.55 -37.18
N PHE A 772 -20.71 5.32 -37.61
CA PHE A 772 -19.64 4.48 -37.06
C PHE A 772 -18.26 5.10 -37.32
N LEU A 773 -18.01 5.64 -38.51
CA LEU A 773 -16.74 6.28 -38.84
C LEU A 773 -16.53 7.58 -38.06
N ASN A 774 -17.58 8.37 -37.82
CA ASN A 774 -17.52 9.52 -36.93
C ASN A 774 -17.05 9.13 -35.51
N ILE A 775 -17.62 8.06 -34.94
CA ILE A 775 -17.22 7.61 -33.59
C ILE A 775 -15.85 6.90 -33.55
N MET A 776 -15.37 6.42 -34.71
CA MET A 776 -14.00 6.00 -34.96
C MET A 776 -13.05 7.19 -35.25
N CYS A 777 -13.55 8.41 -35.07
CA CYS A 777 -12.82 9.68 -35.18
C CYS A 777 -12.38 10.05 -36.61
N PHE A 778 -13.10 9.59 -37.64
CA PHE A 778 -12.85 10.02 -39.02
C PHE A 778 -13.29 11.46 -39.24
N ASP A 779 -12.60 12.15 -40.16
CA ASP A 779 -13.11 13.39 -40.74
C ASP A 779 -14.07 13.07 -41.90
N ILE A 780 -15.26 13.67 -41.89
CA ILE A 780 -16.32 13.40 -42.86
C ILE A 780 -16.82 14.72 -43.44
N ALA A 781 -16.76 14.85 -44.77
CA ALA A 781 -17.31 15.99 -45.51
C ALA A 781 -18.26 15.50 -46.61
N ILE A 782 -19.50 15.99 -46.59
CA ILE A 782 -20.54 15.64 -47.56
C ILE A 782 -20.87 16.86 -48.41
N PHE A 783 -20.57 16.81 -49.70
CA PHE A 783 -20.85 17.87 -50.66
C PHE A 783 -22.17 17.61 -51.37
N THR A 784 -23.14 18.49 -51.15
CA THR A 784 -24.51 18.39 -51.67
C THR A 784 -24.85 19.65 -52.46
N PRO A 785 -24.42 19.78 -53.74
CA PRO A 785 -24.60 21.00 -54.53
C PRO A 785 -26.08 21.35 -54.78
N THR A 786 -26.96 20.36 -54.69
CA THR A 786 -28.43 20.50 -54.83
C THR A 786 -29.08 21.12 -53.61
N GLY A 787 -28.39 21.15 -52.46
CA GLY A 787 -28.96 21.54 -51.18
C GLY A 787 -30.06 20.60 -50.66
N TYR A 788 -30.22 19.41 -51.24
CA TYR A 788 -31.19 18.42 -50.79
C TYR A 788 -30.87 17.91 -49.38
N ASN A 789 -31.89 17.45 -48.67
CA ASN A 789 -31.69 16.69 -47.43
C ASN A 789 -31.08 15.34 -47.77
N ASP A 790 -30.08 14.93 -46.99
CA ASP A 790 -29.40 13.63 -47.09
C ASP A 790 -29.28 12.99 -45.71
N ILE A 791 -28.26 13.33 -44.92
CA ILE A 791 -28.08 12.80 -43.58
C ILE A 791 -29.07 13.38 -42.57
N GLU A 792 -29.70 14.53 -42.86
CA GLU A 792 -30.67 15.18 -41.98
C GLU A 792 -31.90 14.33 -41.70
N THR A 793 -32.25 13.39 -42.59
CA THR A 793 -33.43 12.55 -42.39
C THR A 793 -33.19 11.45 -41.36
N ASN A 794 -31.94 11.05 -41.12
CA ASN A 794 -31.61 9.87 -40.32
C ASN A 794 -30.67 10.19 -39.13
N ILE A 795 -29.83 11.23 -39.22
CA ILE A 795 -28.84 11.60 -38.19
C ILE A 795 -29.30 12.87 -37.46
N ASN A 796 -29.14 12.88 -36.14
CA ASN A 796 -29.41 14.03 -35.29
C ASN A 796 -28.40 15.17 -35.57
N GLU A 797 -28.90 16.38 -35.80
CA GLU A 797 -28.13 17.59 -36.17
C GLU A 797 -27.12 18.02 -35.10
N SER A 798 -27.20 17.51 -33.87
CA SER A 798 -26.18 17.77 -32.83
C SER A 798 -24.83 17.08 -33.08
N PHE A 799 -24.74 16.16 -34.05
CA PHE A 799 -23.53 15.36 -34.30
C PHE A 799 -22.75 15.77 -35.56
N TYR A 800 -23.20 16.79 -36.29
CA TYR A 800 -22.53 17.29 -37.49
C TYR A 800 -22.88 18.75 -37.77
N ASP A 801 -22.06 19.42 -38.56
CA ASP A 801 -22.30 20.79 -39.02
C ASP A 801 -22.97 20.84 -40.40
N ILE A 802 -23.78 21.86 -40.64
CA ILE A 802 -24.31 22.18 -41.97
C ILE A 802 -23.81 23.56 -42.39
N HIS A 803 -22.99 23.60 -43.43
CA HIS A 803 -22.52 24.83 -44.07
C HIS A 803 -23.35 25.09 -45.32
N LYS A 804 -24.14 26.16 -45.31
CA LYS A 804 -24.93 26.58 -46.47
C LYS A 804 -24.12 27.55 -47.33
N LEU A 805 -23.96 27.22 -48.61
CA LEU A 805 -23.28 28.05 -49.60
C LEU A 805 -24.28 28.94 -50.35
N GLU A 806 -23.74 29.87 -51.13
CA GLU A 806 -24.46 30.99 -51.75
C GLU A 806 -25.55 30.57 -52.74
N ASN A 807 -25.31 29.51 -53.52
CA ASN A 807 -26.19 29.07 -54.60
C ASN A 807 -26.49 27.58 -54.54
N ILE A 808 -27.52 27.15 -55.27
CA ILE A 808 -27.87 25.74 -55.46
C ILE A 808 -27.73 25.37 -56.93
N LYS A 809 -27.23 24.16 -57.22
CA LYS A 809 -27.10 23.61 -58.57
C LYS A 809 -27.60 22.18 -58.64
N PHE A 810 -28.61 21.95 -59.47
CA PHE A 810 -29.15 20.63 -59.76
C PHE A 810 -28.33 19.90 -60.83
N ASN A 811 -28.26 18.57 -60.74
CA ASN A 811 -27.60 17.70 -61.72
C ASN A 811 -26.14 18.10 -62.04
N LEU A 812 -25.42 18.62 -61.04
CA LEU A 812 -24.04 19.04 -61.20
C LEU A 812 -23.13 17.83 -61.21
N ASN A 813 -22.70 17.36 -62.39
CA ASN A 813 -21.76 16.24 -62.50
C ASN A 813 -20.33 16.65 -62.18
N ILE A 814 -19.55 15.74 -61.59
CA ILE A 814 -18.14 15.98 -61.25
C ILE A 814 -17.34 16.17 -62.56
N PRO A 815 -16.73 17.34 -62.80
CA PRO A 815 -15.88 17.57 -63.97
C PRO A 815 -14.55 16.85 -63.80
N ASN A 816 -13.71 16.87 -64.85
CA ASN A 816 -12.31 16.46 -64.70
C ASN A 816 -11.59 17.41 -63.73
N LEU A 817 -11.48 17.03 -62.46
CA LEU A 817 -10.89 17.88 -61.41
C LEU A 817 -9.44 18.29 -61.74
N ASN A 818 -8.72 17.57 -62.59
CA ASN A 818 -7.36 17.93 -62.98
C ASN A 818 -7.29 19.15 -63.91
N SER A 819 -8.36 19.48 -64.65
CA SER A 819 -8.40 20.65 -65.54
C SER A 819 -8.74 21.96 -64.82
N ILE A 820 -9.11 21.90 -63.54
CA ILE A 820 -9.49 23.06 -62.73
C ILE A 820 -8.23 23.79 -62.29
N LYS A 821 -8.14 25.08 -62.65
CA LYS A 821 -7.00 25.94 -62.30
C LYS A 821 -6.91 26.06 -60.78
N LYS A 822 -5.77 25.65 -60.22
CA LYS A 822 -5.42 25.95 -58.83
C LYS A 822 -5.41 27.46 -58.67
N ILE A 823 -6.30 27.98 -57.83
CA ILE A 823 -6.19 29.36 -57.37
C ILE A 823 -4.95 29.39 -56.49
N LYS A 824 -3.92 30.16 -56.88
CA LYS A 824 -2.81 30.47 -55.98
C LYS A 824 -3.41 31.37 -54.91
N ASP A 825 -3.48 30.88 -53.69
CA ASP A 825 -3.82 31.72 -52.54
C ASP A 825 -2.87 32.92 -52.53
N ARG A 826 -3.41 34.10 -52.89
CA ARG A 826 -2.77 35.39 -52.65
C ARG A 826 -3.02 35.78 -51.20
N SER A 827 -2.66 34.89 -50.29
CA SER A 827 -2.55 35.16 -48.86
C SER A 827 -1.23 34.55 -48.43
N GLY A 828 -0.15 35.27 -48.72
CA GLY A 828 0.96 35.26 -47.79
C GLY A 828 0.35 35.60 -46.45
N SER A 829 0.26 34.59 -45.59
CA SER A 829 -0.36 34.65 -44.28
C SER A 829 0.06 35.94 -43.58
N PHE A 830 -0.90 36.83 -43.32
CA PHE A 830 -0.68 37.99 -42.46
C PHE A 830 -0.06 37.57 -41.12
N TRP A 831 -0.33 36.33 -40.70
CA TRP A 831 0.20 35.69 -39.50
C TRP A 831 1.64 35.15 -39.63
N SER A 832 2.11 34.77 -40.82
CA SER A 832 3.50 34.28 -40.99
C SER A 832 4.56 35.37 -40.85
N ASN A 833 4.15 36.64 -40.85
CA ASN A 833 5.02 37.78 -40.58
C ASN A 833 4.94 38.29 -39.13
N LEU A 834 4.01 37.79 -38.30
CA LEU A 834 3.87 38.21 -36.91
C LEU A 834 4.71 37.38 -35.92
N PHE A 835 5.19 36.21 -36.35
CA PHE A 835 6.02 35.30 -35.55
C PHE A 835 7.34 34.96 -36.26
N LYS A 836 8.07 36.01 -36.67
CA LYS A 836 9.48 35.91 -37.02
C LYS A 836 10.35 36.46 -35.90
#